data_AF-A0A507F383-F1
#
_entry.id   AF-A0A507F383-F1
#
_cell.length_a   1.000
_cell.length_b   1.000
_cell.length_c   1.000
_cell.angle_alpha   90.00
_cell.angle_beta   90.00
_cell.angle_gamma   90.00
#
_symmetry.space_group_name_H-M   'P 1'
#
loop_
_entity.id
_entity.type
_entity.pdbx_description
1 polymer ?
#
loop_
_entity_poly.entity_id
_entity_poly.type
_entity_poly.pdbx_seq_one_letter_code
_entity_poly.pdbx_strand_id
1 'polypeptide(L)'
;MGFMDTLNLARTQVYVISFVCFLCPGMFNALNSLPTDGPSAQNVKDQQNAALYLCFAIMGLLAGGLNNILGPRILAAIGGTGYAVYAAAQYNVFKSKGADGSIPDSANTFSIISGAYIGICAGMLWAAQGQICLTYPTESQKGTFFATFWVIFNIGALFGNTLSTILSWNSATGLAMTDAMYLIFIILMAMGSVVAFLIQPPGTIIREDQTQVETPPTNVLREFVEVLKLFTNPAMLTLLIPCMSSNWFYTYQFGPFGDYFSGRTSGLKAIFYWAAQAVGSWILGNMFLDNTKYPRTKRAWIGLGLISVSTIVFFGAGAAFEYQASAAGFTPIDAGRETGRFIGPFLLYVCYGLYDAWFQTYVNYLIGAISNDSETLSRYAGFYKGTQSAGGGISWALNGFVFTAKNGNKLTSTAQFWVMVVPCLVSIVFFGLYCKLFVKDFTDDEGLEYLVCLFDQMIVAKSTNCHLLLLASLLLYTLPLNALPHEPSAKEPMPGYHQPEAKRIDLSLAFPTLAARDGDAIDAIAAAAKDALAAALRISKDDLKVSFAHTSTNGGTHHVHFVQLVDGVEISNAVANANFSPDGSVYSVYSSLVPTASSASFVSFTSSFGRGGEEISVNAAVAKFAVSNGFAAPTKLTVRQQGATYVVSGANFTAQDIHAFKKLYGKGGGMIPCWDLSVDLGYTWQNVFVSLSSGEIIAVSDWSSDFRDATYLAVSPFDQAPYNSQLTQLRNPWDINASPYGWHVVNGGERTDTYGNNVAAASNPSGSYSQTNAQLFALPKPTSSSLTFSYQLNNALQAMDATNINAAVVNMFVASNIAHDFFYNYGFTENAANFQFNNFGRGGLEGDGVIATCQDMFYTDSQSRNNANFMTPAEGQSGRMRMYVFDVTNPTRDGAFDNGVVYHEWGHGLSSRLTGGGRNPNCLSGLLSGGMGEGWSDFWAVLLTLPNTASRYSEIVVGRYLVGGQGIRRYPYSTNTNTNPYTYSWLSSLNEVHDIGEVWCTILYEVLWNIVDVSGWLNPSNLITGKYSGKGNADFASILIQGMKNQPCNPTFLQARDAIFDADRMLFNSKYRCAIWTGFAKRGMGTNAQSAFFADDFSVPTTACVSSGSTTTSYGTISTSTVSSTKSSSQTTSTSRAKATPSPTVFVEALGIVVAAFLNVRQTLCHFLLALRI
;
A
#
# COMPACT_ATOMS: atom_id res chain seq x y z
N MET A 1 54.29 12.85 -21.58
CA MET A 1 53.15 11.93 -21.46
C MET A 1 52.68 11.60 -22.86
N GLY A 2 52.63 10.31 -23.22
CA GLY A 2 51.93 9.86 -24.41
C GLY A 2 50.41 9.97 -24.22
N PHE A 3 49.66 9.89 -25.32
CA PHE A 3 48.18 9.96 -25.30
C PHE A 3 47.55 8.94 -24.34
N MET A 4 48.11 7.73 -24.26
CA MET A 4 47.65 6.69 -23.34
C MET A 4 47.91 7.02 -21.87
N ASP A 5 49.02 7.69 -21.55
CA ASP A 5 49.31 8.11 -20.18
C ASP A 5 48.31 9.16 -19.70
N THR A 6 47.88 10.06 -20.61
CA THR A 6 46.87 11.07 -20.30
C THR A 6 45.49 10.47 -20.06
N LEU A 7 45.14 9.38 -20.76
CA LEU A 7 43.89 8.65 -20.54
C LEU A 7 43.86 7.95 -19.17
N ASN A 8 44.99 7.60 -18.57
CA ASN A 8 45.02 6.98 -17.25
C ASN A 8 44.78 7.98 -16.10
N LEU A 9 44.69 9.29 -16.37
CA LEU A 9 44.40 10.27 -15.32
C LEU A 9 42.90 10.29 -14.97
N ALA A 10 42.60 10.31 -13.67
CA ALA A 10 41.24 10.34 -13.13
C ALA A 10 40.36 11.46 -13.74
N ARG A 11 40.90 12.67 -13.84
CA ARG A 11 40.20 13.84 -14.41
C ARG A 11 39.91 13.67 -15.89
N THR A 12 40.83 13.08 -16.66
CA THR A 12 40.62 12.78 -18.08
C THR A 12 39.48 11.80 -18.26
N GLN A 13 39.41 10.75 -17.43
CA GLN A 13 38.32 9.78 -17.48
C GLN A 13 36.97 10.41 -17.17
N VAL A 14 36.90 11.33 -16.21
CA VAL A 14 35.70 12.13 -15.98
C VAL A 14 35.33 12.91 -17.24
N TYR A 15 36.26 13.61 -17.90
CA TYR A 15 35.95 14.32 -19.15
C TYR A 15 35.42 13.39 -20.25
N VAL A 16 36.01 12.19 -20.40
CA VAL A 16 35.56 11.20 -21.37
C VAL A 16 34.13 10.77 -21.10
N ILE A 17 33.81 10.30 -19.88
CA ILE A 17 32.42 9.88 -19.57
C ILE A 17 31.45 11.04 -19.63
N SER A 18 31.90 12.26 -19.28
CA SER A 18 31.07 13.46 -19.40
C SER A 18 30.76 13.79 -20.86
N PHE A 19 31.72 13.58 -21.77
CA PHE A 19 31.50 13.79 -23.19
C PHE A 19 30.63 12.69 -23.82
N VAL A 20 30.74 11.44 -23.35
CA VAL A 20 29.75 10.39 -23.66
C VAL A 20 28.36 10.85 -23.21
N CYS A 21 28.25 11.38 -21.99
CA CYS A 21 26.97 11.86 -21.46
C CYS A 21 26.44 13.11 -22.17
N PHE A 22 27.33 13.99 -22.65
CA PHE A 22 26.98 15.12 -23.53
C PHE A 22 26.33 14.61 -24.82
N LEU A 23 26.91 13.57 -25.45
CA LEU A 23 26.47 13.04 -26.74
C LEU A 23 25.23 12.16 -26.66
N CYS A 24 25.00 11.38 -25.59
CA CYS A 24 23.82 10.52 -25.48
C CYS A 24 22.72 11.11 -24.56
N PRO A 25 22.77 11.01 -23.21
CA PRO A 25 21.79 11.64 -22.32
C PRO A 25 21.54 13.14 -22.56
N GLY A 26 22.58 13.94 -22.84
CA GLY A 26 22.44 15.39 -23.06
C GLY A 26 21.64 15.69 -24.32
N MET A 27 21.96 15.01 -25.42
CA MET A 27 21.17 15.05 -26.65
C MET A 27 19.74 14.52 -26.45
N PHE A 28 19.56 13.51 -25.60
CA PHE A 28 18.24 12.95 -25.27
C PHE A 28 17.38 13.94 -24.50
N ASN A 29 17.98 14.67 -23.55
CA ASN A 29 17.30 15.75 -22.82
C ASN A 29 16.91 16.88 -23.76
N ALA A 30 17.77 17.22 -24.73
CA ALA A 30 17.41 18.18 -25.77
C ALA A 30 16.22 17.70 -26.60
N LEU A 31 16.26 16.45 -27.10
CA LEU A 31 15.16 15.87 -27.86
C LEU A 31 13.84 15.83 -27.06
N ASN A 32 13.92 15.52 -25.76
CA ASN A 32 12.74 15.46 -24.90
C ASN A 32 12.18 16.84 -24.53
N SER A 33 13.01 17.88 -24.49
CA SER A 33 12.60 19.26 -24.21
C SER A 33 11.80 19.90 -25.35
N LEU A 34 11.84 19.30 -26.55
CA LEU A 34 11.13 19.82 -27.72
C LEU A 34 9.64 19.45 -27.67
N PRO A 35 8.76 20.37 -28.09
CA PRO A 35 7.34 20.10 -28.18
C PRO A 35 7.08 19.04 -29.26
N THR A 36 6.17 18.10 -28.98
CA THR A 36 5.76 17.09 -29.96
C THR A 36 4.73 17.65 -30.93
N ASP A 37 4.67 17.06 -32.12
CA ASP A 37 3.74 17.43 -33.18
C ASP A 37 2.30 16.92 -32.91
N GLY A 38 1.69 17.39 -31.81
CA GLY A 38 0.31 17.12 -31.42
C GLY A 38 0.11 16.00 -30.38
N PRO A 39 -1.13 15.83 -29.88
CA PRO A 39 -1.43 14.98 -28.72
C PRO A 39 -1.14 13.48 -28.93
N SER A 40 -1.35 12.96 -30.15
CA SER A 40 -1.08 11.56 -30.47
C SER A 40 0.41 11.23 -30.36
N ALA A 41 1.27 12.12 -30.88
CA ALA A 41 2.73 11.98 -30.78
C ALA A 41 3.22 12.14 -29.34
N GLN A 42 2.62 13.06 -28.57
CA GLN A 42 2.89 13.20 -27.14
C GLN A 42 2.55 11.90 -26.40
N ASN A 43 1.39 11.31 -26.64
CA ASN A 43 0.97 10.08 -25.99
C ASN A 43 1.92 8.90 -26.30
N VAL A 44 2.41 8.77 -27.54
CA VAL A 44 3.42 7.74 -27.88
C VAL A 44 4.74 7.99 -27.17
N LYS A 45 5.20 9.26 -27.09
CA LYS A 45 6.41 9.64 -26.34
C LYS A 45 6.27 9.36 -24.84
N ASP A 46 5.09 9.60 -24.26
CA ASP A 46 4.81 9.30 -22.85
C ASP A 46 4.84 7.79 -22.58
N GLN A 47 4.23 6.99 -23.47
CA GLN A 47 4.28 5.52 -23.39
C GLN A 47 5.71 4.98 -23.53
N GLN A 48 6.50 5.53 -24.45
CA GLN A 48 7.91 5.19 -24.62
C GLN A 48 8.74 5.54 -23.37
N ASN A 49 8.53 6.72 -22.77
CA ASN A 49 9.22 7.13 -21.55
C ASN A 49 8.79 6.31 -20.33
N ALA A 50 7.52 5.90 -20.24
CA ALA A 50 7.06 4.98 -19.20
C ALA A 50 7.78 3.62 -19.28
N ALA A 51 7.91 3.06 -20.49
CA ALA A 51 8.68 1.82 -20.72
C ALA A 51 10.18 1.99 -20.36
N LEU A 52 10.78 3.14 -20.71
CA LEU A 52 12.15 3.49 -20.33
C LEU A 52 12.33 3.44 -18.83
N TYR A 53 11.55 4.20 -18.06
CA TYR A 53 11.78 4.32 -16.62
C TYR A 53 11.47 3.04 -15.86
N LEU A 54 10.51 2.23 -16.32
CA LEU A 54 10.23 0.92 -15.73
C LEU A 54 11.42 -0.04 -15.90
N CYS A 55 11.96 -0.15 -17.13
CA CYS A 55 13.13 -1.00 -17.39
C CYS A 55 14.40 -0.44 -16.74
N PHE A 56 14.56 0.89 -16.69
CA PHE A 56 15.68 1.55 -16.03
C PHE A 56 15.63 1.35 -14.50
N ALA A 57 14.45 1.33 -13.87
CA ALA A 57 14.35 1.05 -12.44
C ALA A 57 14.97 -0.30 -12.07
N ILE A 58 14.67 -1.34 -12.85
CA ILE A 58 15.19 -2.70 -12.66
C ILE A 58 16.67 -2.75 -13.04
N MET A 59 17.01 -2.26 -14.24
CA MET A 59 18.38 -2.38 -14.74
C MET A 59 19.35 -1.51 -13.95
N GLY A 60 18.96 -0.32 -13.49
CA GLY A 60 19.78 0.54 -12.66
C GLY A 60 20.25 -0.16 -11.37
N LEU A 61 19.34 -0.88 -10.70
CA LEU A 61 19.67 -1.65 -9.48
C LEU A 61 20.75 -2.71 -9.74
N LEU A 62 20.61 -3.49 -10.82
CA LEU A 62 21.55 -4.58 -11.13
C LEU A 62 22.83 -4.07 -11.83
N ALA A 63 22.77 -2.91 -12.49
CA ALA A 63 23.86 -2.38 -13.30
C ALA A 63 25.10 -2.01 -12.48
N GLY A 64 24.94 -1.63 -11.21
CA GLY A 64 26.09 -1.38 -10.32
C GLY A 64 26.97 -2.62 -10.14
N GLY A 65 26.34 -3.80 -10.02
CA GLY A 65 27.06 -5.08 -9.96
C GLY A 65 27.62 -5.52 -11.31
N LEU A 66 26.84 -5.37 -12.39
CA LEU A 66 27.34 -5.63 -13.75
C LEU A 66 28.56 -4.77 -14.10
N ASN A 67 28.58 -3.53 -13.62
CA ASN A 67 29.69 -2.61 -13.84
C ASN A 67 30.98 -3.09 -13.15
N ASN A 68 30.87 -3.72 -11.98
CA ASN A 68 32.01 -4.32 -11.30
C ASN A 68 32.54 -5.56 -12.04
N ILE A 69 31.68 -6.29 -12.77
CA ILE A 69 32.05 -7.51 -13.51
C ILE A 69 32.62 -7.20 -14.89
N LEU A 70 31.93 -6.38 -15.68
CA LEU A 70 32.26 -6.11 -17.08
C LEU A 70 33.12 -4.83 -17.26
N GLY A 71 33.13 -3.96 -16.26
CA GLY A 71 33.83 -2.69 -16.28
C GLY A 71 33.07 -1.54 -16.95
N PRO A 72 33.39 -0.28 -16.59
CA PRO A 72 32.65 0.89 -17.03
C PRO A 72 32.75 1.17 -18.53
N ARG A 73 33.83 0.72 -19.19
CA ARG A 73 34.00 0.84 -20.65
C ARG A 73 32.88 0.14 -21.41
N ILE A 74 32.63 -1.14 -21.10
CA ILE A 74 31.66 -1.96 -21.83
C ILE A 74 30.24 -1.45 -21.56
N LEU A 75 29.94 -1.16 -20.30
CA LEU A 75 28.61 -0.66 -19.91
C LEU A 75 28.29 0.70 -20.52
N ALA A 76 29.24 1.65 -20.53
CA ALA A 76 29.03 2.94 -21.16
C ALA A 76 28.85 2.82 -22.69
N ALA A 77 29.60 1.92 -23.35
CA ALA A 77 29.48 1.68 -24.79
C ALA A 77 28.11 1.08 -25.16
N ILE A 78 27.68 0.02 -24.45
CA ILE A 78 26.34 -0.58 -24.65
C ILE A 78 25.26 0.44 -24.32
N GLY A 79 25.45 1.18 -23.23
CA GLY A 79 24.50 2.14 -22.74
C GLY A 79 24.24 3.32 -23.69
N GLY A 80 25.25 3.74 -24.46
CA GLY A 80 25.09 4.77 -25.50
C GLY A 80 24.15 4.33 -26.64
N THR A 81 24.09 3.02 -26.97
CA THR A 81 23.34 2.54 -28.14
C THR A 81 21.83 2.75 -28.01
N GLY A 82 21.30 2.61 -26.79
CA GLY A 82 19.88 2.79 -26.50
C GLY A 82 19.38 4.19 -26.84
N TYR A 83 20.21 5.21 -26.62
CA TYR A 83 19.87 6.60 -26.94
C TYR A 83 19.67 6.83 -28.44
N ALA A 84 20.56 6.27 -29.28
CA ALA A 84 20.42 6.37 -30.73
C ALA A 84 19.16 5.65 -31.23
N VAL A 85 18.85 4.47 -30.69
CA VAL A 85 17.65 3.70 -31.06
C VAL A 85 16.37 4.43 -30.62
N TYR A 86 16.37 5.06 -29.46
CA TYR A 86 15.25 5.90 -28.99
C TYR A 86 14.99 7.07 -29.95
N ALA A 87 16.04 7.80 -30.34
CA ALA A 87 15.91 8.90 -31.30
C ALA A 87 15.45 8.42 -32.68
N ALA A 88 15.89 7.24 -33.12
CA ALA A 88 15.43 6.61 -34.35
C ALA A 88 13.94 6.23 -34.31
N ALA A 89 13.43 5.76 -33.15
CA ALA A 89 12.01 5.49 -32.98
C ALA A 89 11.16 6.76 -32.99
N GLN A 90 11.62 7.83 -32.35
CA GLN A 90 10.98 9.15 -32.43
C GLN A 90 10.95 9.67 -33.87
N TYR A 91 12.04 9.46 -34.63
CA TYR A 91 12.08 9.79 -36.05
C TYR A 91 11.10 8.94 -36.88
N ASN A 92 10.97 7.65 -36.55
CA ASN A 92 10.00 6.77 -37.21
C ASN A 92 8.56 7.24 -36.96
N VAL A 93 8.22 7.66 -35.75
CA VAL A 93 6.91 8.27 -35.43
C VAL A 93 6.69 9.55 -36.24
N PHE A 94 7.70 10.42 -36.29
CA PHE A 94 7.67 11.64 -37.09
C PHE A 94 7.39 11.36 -38.58
N LYS A 95 8.01 10.32 -39.15
CA LYS A 95 7.82 9.93 -40.56
C LYS A 95 6.52 9.18 -40.84
N SER A 96 6.04 8.40 -39.88
CA SER A 96 4.89 7.51 -40.06
C SER A 96 3.56 8.19 -39.77
N LYS A 97 3.57 9.46 -39.33
CA LYS A 97 2.38 10.24 -39.00
C LYS A 97 1.52 10.47 -40.25
N GLY A 98 0.26 10.05 -40.19
CA GLY A 98 -0.73 10.30 -41.23
C GLY A 98 -1.10 11.79 -41.33
N ALA A 99 -1.71 12.18 -42.46
CA ALA A 99 -2.19 13.56 -42.66
C ALA A 99 -3.26 13.99 -41.63
N ASP A 100 -3.93 13.03 -40.98
CA ASP A 100 -4.91 13.22 -39.90
C ASP A 100 -4.27 13.25 -38.49
N GLY A 101 -2.95 13.08 -38.39
CA GLY A 101 -2.20 13.01 -37.15
C GLY A 101 -2.27 11.68 -36.40
N SER A 102 -2.82 10.63 -37.02
CA SER A 102 -2.76 9.26 -36.52
C SER A 102 -1.34 8.69 -36.64
N ILE A 103 -0.97 7.82 -35.69
CA ILE A 103 0.33 7.11 -35.67
C ILE A 103 0.03 5.62 -35.81
N PRO A 104 0.64 4.92 -36.78
CA PRO A 104 0.46 3.48 -36.95
C PRO A 104 0.88 2.68 -35.71
N ASP A 105 0.16 1.59 -35.42
CA ASP A 105 0.46 0.71 -34.28
C ASP A 105 1.89 0.15 -34.33
N SER A 106 2.44 -0.08 -35.52
CA SER A 106 3.82 -0.53 -35.70
C SER A 106 4.84 0.51 -35.24
N ALA A 107 4.61 1.80 -35.55
CA ALA A 107 5.46 2.91 -35.11
C ALA A 107 5.35 3.14 -33.59
N ASN A 108 4.14 2.99 -33.03
CA ASN A 108 3.95 3.03 -31.57
C ASN A 108 4.65 1.85 -30.88
N THR A 109 4.48 0.63 -31.40
CA THR A 109 5.11 -0.58 -30.86
C THR A 109 6.64 -0.48 -30.88
N PHE A 110 7.24 -0.01 -31.99
CA PHE A 110 8.68 0.24 -32.06
C PHE A 110 9.14 1.30 -31.04
N SER A 111 8.31 2.33 -30.82
CA SER A 111 8.58 3.33 -29.78
C SER A 111 8.58 2.71 -28.39
N ILE A 112 7.59 1.90 -28.02
CA ILE A 112 7.55 1.23 -26.71
C ILE A 112 8.75 0.28 -26.52
N ILE A 113 9.08 -0.53 -27.53
CA ILE A 113 10.22 -1.45 -27.49
C ILE A 113 11.55 -0.68 -27.35
N SER A 114 11.74 0.37 -28.13
CA SER A 114 12.93 1.21 -28.02
C SER A 114 13.01 1.90 -26.67
N GLY A 115 11.87 2.27 -26.06
CA GLY A 115 11.75 2.76 -24.68
C GLY A 115 12.28 1.75 -23.67
N ALA A 116 11.82 0.49 -23.72
CA ALA A 116 12.34 -0.57 -22.87
C ALA A 116 13.85 -0.80 -23.08
N TYR A 117 14.31 -0.78 -24.33
CA TYR A 117 15.73 -0.97 -24.68
C TYR A 117 16.62 0.15 -24.11
N ILE A 118 16.25 1.42 -24.31
CA ILE A 118 17.00 2.54 -23.70
C ILE A 118 16.95 2.47 -22.18
N GLY A 119 15.87 1.99 -21.56
CA GLY A 119 15.80 1.81 -20.11
C GLY A 119 16.90 0.87 -19.59
N ILE A 120 17.12 -0.25 -20.28
CA ILE A 120 18.21 -1.19 -19.98
C ILE A 120 19.57 -0.52 -20.20
N CYS A 121 19.77 0.09 -21.37
CA CYS A 121 21.02 0.76 -21.73
C CYS A 121 21.39 1.92 -20.78
N ALA A 122 20.41 2.74 -20.40
CA ALA A 122 20.59 3.87 -19.48
C ALA A 122 20.99 3.38 -18.08
N GLY A 123 20.40 2.28 -17.60
CA GLY A 123 20.83 1.58 -16.38
C GLY A 123 22.33 1.33 -16.36
N MET A 124 22.85 0.77 -17.44
CA MET A 124 24.28 0.45 -17.60
C MET A 124 25.16 1.71 -17.67
N LEU A 125 24.78 2.69 -18.51
CA LEU A 125 25.54 3.92 -18.68
C LEU A 125 25.67 4.71 -17.37
N TRP A 126 24.55 4.88 -16.66
CA TRP A 126 24.53 5.69 -15.44
C TRP A 126 25.23 5.00 -14.27
N ALA A 127 25.26 3.66 -14.21
CA ALA A 127 26.09 2.92 -13.26
C ALA A 127 27.59 3.13 -13.52
N ALA A 128 28.02 3.01 -14.78
CA ALA A 128 29.41 3.26 -15.18
C ALA A 128 29.83 4.70 -14.88
N GLN A 129 28.97 5.67 -15.18
CA GLN A 129 29.19 7.08 -14.87
C GLN A 129 29.31 7.34 -13.38
N GLY A 130 28.39 6.78 -12.59
CA GLY A 130 28.39 6.95 -11.13
C GLY A 130 29.66 6.38 -10.51
N GLN A 131 30.12 5.20 -10.94
CA GLN A 131 31.41 4.66 -10.49
C GLN A 131 32.56 5.64 -10.80
N ILE A 132 32.71 6.06 -12.06
CA ILE A 132 33.81 6.96 -12.48
C ILE A 132 33.81 8.25 -11.67
N CYS A 133 32.63 8.88 -11.48
CA CYS A 133 32.55 10.18 -10.83
C CYS A 133 32.67 10.13 -9.31
N LEU A 134 32.47 8.97 -8.67
CA LEU A 134 32.51 8.84 -7.21
C LEU A 134 33.78 8.15 -6.69
N THR A 135 34.44 7.33 -7.52
CA THR A 135 35.58 6.48 -7.10
C THR A 135 36.93 7.01 -7.55
N TYR A 136 36.98 7.66 -8.71
CA TYR A 136 38.21 8.22 -9.27
C TYR A 136 38.66 9.53 -8.59
N PRO A 137 37.77 10.44 -8.12
CA PRO A 137 38.23 11.57 -7.32
C PRO A 137 38.85 11.13 -5.99
N THR A 138 39.75 11.97 -5.49
CA THR A 138 40.15 11.91 -4.07
C THR A 138 39.00 12.39 -3.18
N GLU A 139 39.09 12.07 -1.90
CA GLU A 139 38.11 12.43 -0.88
C GLU A 139 37.74 13.93 -0.80
N SER A 140 38.67 14.81 -1.14
CA SER A 140 38.49 16.27 -1.10
C SER A 140 37.89 16.84 -2.39
N GLN A 141 37.70 16.02 -3.42
CA GLN A 141 37.37 16.45 -4.79
C GLN A 141 36.11 15.77 -5.37
N LYS A 142 35.35 15.04 -4.55
CA LYS A 142 34.17 14.28 -5.02
C LYS A 142 33.07 15.21 -5.57
N GLY A 143 32.84 16.35 -4.93
CA GLY A 143 31.88 17.35 -5.40
C GLY A 143 32.29 18.00 -6.73
N THR A 144 33.56 18.34 -6.90
CA THR A 144 34.15 18.96 -8.08
C THR A 144 34.15 18.00 -9.27
N PHE A 145 34.49 16.73 -9.07
CA PHE A 145 34.48 15.74 -10.15
C PHE A 145 33.06 15.50 -10.66
N PHE A 146 32.10 15.30 -9.74
CA PHE A 146 30.69 15.18 -10.13
C PHE A 146 30.18 16.46 -10.78
N ALA A 147 30.53 17.65 -10.26
CA ALA A 147 30.10 18.91 -10.85
C ALA A 147 30.67 19.14 -12.25
N THR A 148 31.92 18.76 -12.48
CA THR A 148 32.56 18.80 -13.81
C THR A 148 31.79 17.94 -14.80
N PHE A 149 31.41 16.74 -14.36
CA PHE A 149 30.56 15.85 -15.14
C PHE A 149 29.21 16.48 -15.46
N TRP A 150 28.50 16.97 -14.44
CA TRP A 150 27.17 17.52 -14.58
C TRP A 150 27.16 18.73 -15.51
N VAL A 151 28.18 19.60 -15.42
CA VAL A 151 28.36 20.76 -16.31
C VAL A 151 28.42 20.32 -17.77
N ILE A 152 29.35 19.43 -18.13
CA ILE A 152 29.55 19.02 -19.52
C ILE A 152 28.33 18.28 -20.07
N PHE A 153 27.74 17.38 -19.27
CA PHE A 153 26.49 16.69 -19.63
C PHE A 153 25.37 17.68 -19.98
N ASN A 154 25.13 18.69 -19.14
CA ASN A 154 24.06 19.68 -19.36
C ASN A 154 24.36 20.66 -20.49
N ILE A 155 25.63 20.95 -20.79
CA ILE A 155 26.00 21.71 -22.00
C ILE A 155 25.54 20.96 -23.27
N GLY A 156 25.48 19.62 -23.24
CA GLY A 156 24.90 18.84 -24.34
C GLY A 156 23.42 19.17 -24.57
N ALA A 157 22.64 19.18 -23.49
CA ALA A 157 21.22 19.55 -23.55
C ALA A 157 21.03 21.01 -23.98
N LEU A 158 21.88 21.92 -23.49
CA LEU A 158 21.89 23.33 -23.89
C LEU A 158 22.18 23.50 -25.38
N PHE A 159 23.19 22.78 -25.91
CA PHE A 159 23.56 22.84 -27.32
C PHE A 159 22.44 22.31 -28.21
N GLY A 160 21.87 21.15 -27.89
CA GLY A 160 20.77 20.56 -28.66
C GLY A 160 19.52 21.44 -28.68
N ASN A 161 19.16 22.06 -27.55
CA ASN A 161 18.04 23.01 -27.49
C ASN A 161 18.33 24.31 -28.23
N THR A 162 19.57 24.81 -28.20
CA THR A 162 19.99 26.01 -28.95
C THR A 162 19.85 25.77 -30.46
N LEU A 163 20.40 24.66 -30.96
CA LEU A 163 20.27 24.27 -32.36
C LEU A 163 18.80 24.19 -32.77
N SER A 164 17.98 23.56 -31.95
CA SER A 164 16.56 23.37 -32.24
C SER A 164 15.75 24.66 -32.19
N THR A 165 16.07 25.55 -31.26
CA THR A 165 15.41 26.86 -31.14
C THR A 165 15.73 27.75 -32.34
N ILE A 166 17.01 27.81 -32.75
CA ILE A 166 17.43 28.63 -33.90
C ILE A 166 16.73 28.16 -35.18
N LEU A 167 16.70 26.85 -35.42
CA LEU A 167 16.12 26.27 -36.63
C LEU A 167 14.58 26.39 -36.67
N SER A 168 13.92 26.48 -35.51
CA SER A 168 12.45 26.59 -35.42
C SER A 168 11.93 28.02 -35.22
N TRP A 169 12.80 29.01 -34.95
CA TRP A 169 12.43 30.37 -34.53
C TRP A 169 11.49 31.10 -35.51
N ASN A 170 11.70 30.90 -36.81
CA ASN A 170 10.93 31.54 -37.89
C ASN A 170 9.85 30.63 -38.50
N SER A 171 9.62 29.44 -37.95
CA SER A 171 8.60 28.51 -38.47
C SER A 171 7.18 28.99 -38.09
N ALA A 172 6.25 28.94 -39.05
CA ALA A 172 4.88 29.44 -38.86
C ALA A 172 4.07 28.69 -37.79
N THR A 173 4.45 27.44 -37.48
CA THR A 173 3.80 26.59 -36.48
C THR A 173 4.57 26.50 -35.15
N GLY A 174 5.84 26.93 -35.10
CA GLY A 174 6.68 26.83 -33.91
C GLY A 174 6.99 25.39 -33.45
N LEU A 175 6.71 24.37 -34.28
CA LEU A 175 6.68 22.95 -33.89
C LEU A 175 7.57 22.01 -34.74
N ALA A 176 8.12 22.44 -35.87
CA ALA A 176 8.64 21.48 -36.85
C ALA A 176 10.12 21.12 -36.61
N MET A 177 10.38 20.00 -35.93
CA MET A 177 11.65 19.28 -36.12
C MET A 177 11.78 18.87 -37.59
N THR A 178 13.00 18.94 -38.14
CA THR A 178 13.28 18.54 -39.52
C THR A 178 13.94 17.16 -39.59
N ASP A 179 13.89 16.53 -40.76
CA ASP A 179 14.63 15.28 -41.03
C ASP A 179 16.11 15.39 -40.66
N ALA A 180 16.74 16.52 -41.03
CA ALA A 180 18.14 16.78 -40.74
C ALA A 180 18.42 16.82 -39.24
N MET A 181 17.51 17.38 -38.44
CA MET A 181 17.69 17.49 -36.99
C MET A 181 17.66 16.11 -36.32
N TYR A 182 16.66 15.27 -36.65
CA TYR A 182 16.61 13.90 -36.12
C TYR A 182 17.84 13.08 -36.50
N LEU A 183 18.30 13.19 -37.75
CA LEU A 183 19.50 12.48 -38.20
C LEU A 183 20.76 12.94 -37.45
N ILE A 184 20.92 14.25 -37.23
CA ILE A 184 22.03 14.78 -36.43
C ILE A 184 22.00 14.22 -35.01
N PHE A 185 20.84 14.21 -34.34
CA PHE A 185 20.71 13.64 -32.99
C PHE A 185 21.08 12.15 -32.96
N ILE A 186 20.60 11.35 -33.93
CA ILE A 186 20.91 9.91 -34.01
C ILE A 186 22.41 9.68 -34.19
N ILE A 187 23.06 10.43 -35.10
CA ILE A 187 24.50 10.29 -35.35
C ILE A 187 25.32 10.67 -34.12
N LEU A 188 25.01 11.81 -33.47
CA LEU A 188 25.72 12.24 -32.27
C LEU A 188 25.57 11.24 -31.12
N MET A 189 24.36 10.71 -30.89
CA MET A 189 24.12 9.69 -29.88
C MET A 189 24.87 8.38 -30.18
N ALA A 190 24.91 7.96 -31.44
CA ALA A 190 25.68 6.78 -31.85
C ALA A 190 27.18 6.97 -31.63
N MET A 191 27.72 8.17 -31.94
CA MET A 191 29.13 8.51 -31.68
C MET A 191 29.48 8.44 -30.19
N GLY A 192 28.57 8.81 -29.28
CA GLY A 192 28.84 8.69 -27.84
C GLY A 192 29.13 7.26 -27.39
N SER A 193 28.49 6.26 -28.01
CA SER A 193 28.79 4.83 -27.77
C SER A 193 30.22 4.47 -28.20
N VAL A 194 30.73 5.11 -29.25
CA VAL A 194 32.09 4.90 -29.76
C VAL A 194 33.12 5.59 -28.85
N VAL A 195 32.82 6.81 -28.37
CA VAL A 195 33.70 7.54 -27.45
C VAL A 195 33.92 6.77 -26.14
N ALA A 196 32.92 6.00 -25.68
CA ALA A 196 33.02 5.20 -24.46
C ALA A 196 34.19 4.18 -24.48
N PHE A 197 34.70 3.78 -25.64
CA PHE A 197 35.88 2.91 -25.75
C PHE A 197 37.18 3.57 -25.27
N LEU A 198 37.21 4.91 -25.11
CA LEU A 198 38.35 5.63 -24.52
C LEU A 198 38.42 5.49 -22.99
N ILE A 199 37.38 4.98 -22.35
CA ILE A 199 37.34 4.75 -20.91
C ILE A 199 38.36 3.66 -20.56
N GLN A 200 39.22 3.90 -19.57
CA GLN A 200 40.22 2.92 -19.12
C GLN A 200 39.69 2.06 -17.97
N PRO A 201 40.21 0.83 -17.79
CA PRO A 201 39.84 -0.01 -16.66
C PRO A 201 40.14 0.72 -15.33
N PRO A 202 39.27 0.64 -14.31
CA PRO A 202 39.44 1.40 -13.07
C PRO A 202 40.80 1.15 -12.40
N GLY A 203 41.29 -0.08 -12.43
CA GLY A 203 42.59 -0.45 -11.87
C GLY A 203 43.80 0.12 -12.61
N THR A 204 43.67 0.88 -13.69
CA THR A 204 44.80 1.60 -14.33
C THR A 204 44.77 3.11 -14.06
N ILE A 205 43.78 3.59 -13.30
CA ILE A 205 43.54 5.01 -13.10
C ILE A 205 44.37 5.57 -11.97
N ILE A 206 45.05 6.67 -12.26
CA ILE A 206 45.88 7.44 -11.33
C ILE A 206 45.11 8.70 -10.91
N ARG A 207 44.90 8.85 -9.60
CA ARG A 207 44.28 10.00 -8.95
C ARG A 207 45.25 11.19 -8.90
N GLU A 208 44.73 12.37 -8.54
CA GLU A 208 45.54 13.60 -8.52
C GLU A 208 46.65 13.59 -7.47
N ASP A 209 46.45 12.88 -6.37
CA ASP A 209 47.44 12.64 -5.31
C ASP A 209 48.46 11.53 -5.67
N GLN A 210 48.46 11.06 -6.92
CA GLN A 210 49.28 9.95 -7.42
C GLN A 210 48.94 8.57 -6.86
N THR A 211 47.82 8.42 -6.13
CA THR A 211 47.31 7.10 -5.74
C THR A 211 46.58 6.42 -6.89
N GLN A 212 46.52 5.09 -6.87
CA GLN A 212 45.78 4.31 -7.86
C GLN A 212 44.38 3.98 -7.33
N VAL A 213 43.39 3.87 -8.21
CA VAL A 213 42.04 3.42 -7.82
C VAL A 213 42.06 1.93 -7.51
N GLU A 214 41.56 1.56 -6.33
CA GLU A 214 41.50 0.17 -5.90
C GLU A 214 40.36 -0.59 -6.59
N THR A 215 40.66 -1.79 -7.08
CA THR A 215 39.70 -2.70 -7.71
C THR A 215 39.81 -4.09 -7.09
N PRO A 216 39.01 -4.40 -6.06
CA PRO A 216 38.94 -5.75 -5.54
C PRO A 216 38.43 -6.74 -6.59
N PRO A 217 38.72 -8.05 -6.45
CA PRO A 217 38.16 -9.07 -7.32
C PRO A 217 36.72 -9.42 -6.90
N THR A 218 35.83 -9.55 -7.89
CA THR A 218 34.43 -9.96 -7.68
C THR A 218 33.96 -11.05 -8.64
N ASN A 219 32.74 -11.54 -8.42
CA ASN A 219 32.05 -12.51 -9.27
C ASN A 219 30.53 -12.26 -9.28
N VAL A 220 29.84 -12.89 -10.23
CA VAL A 220 28.39 -12.69 -10.48
C VAL A 220 27.54 -12.92 -9.24
N LEU A 221 27.78 -14.02 -8.51
CA LEU A 221 26.97 -14.37 -7.34
C LEU A 221 27.18 -13.36 -6.21
N ARG A 222 28.44 -12.94 -5.97
CA ARG A 222 28.77 -11.92 -4.98
C ARG A 222 28.06 -10.61 -5.30
N GLU A 223 28.17 -10.11 -6.53
CA GLU A 223 27.51 -8.86 -6.93
C GLU A 223 25.98 -8.93 -6.80
N PHE A 224 25.36 -10.05 -7.19
CA PHE A 224 23.91 -10.22 -7.05
C PHE A 224 23.47 -10.13 -5.58
N VAL A 225 24.16 -10.84 -4.69
CA VAL A 225 23.87 -10.81 -3.24
C VAL A 225 24.13 -9.43 -2.64
N GLU A 226 25.25 -8.79 -2.97
CA GLU A 226 25.60 -7.46 -2.45
C GLU A 226 24.64 -6.37 -2.93
N VAL A 227 24.08 -6.48 -4.15
CA VAL A 227 23.00 -5.58 -4.61
C VAL A 227 21.73 -5.77 -3.78
N LEU A 228 21.35 -7.01 -3.43
CA LEU A 228 20.17 -7.25 -2.57
C LEU A 228 20.40 -6.73 -1.15
N LYS A 229 21.62 -6.85 -0.61
CA LYS A 229 22.00 -6.28 0.70
C LYS A 229 21.91 -4.75 0.75
N LEU A 230 21.86 -4.04 -0.38
CA LEU A 230 21.62 -2.59 -0.37
C LEU A 230 20.26 -2.24 0.21
N PHE A 231 19.26 -3.11 0.07
CA PHE A 231 17.95 -2.94 0.70
C PHE A 231 17.96 -3.22 2.20
N THR A 232 19.08 -3.69 2.75
CA THR A 232 19.33 -3.81 4.19
C THR A 232 20.35 -2.78 4.68
N ASN A 233 20.95 -1.99 3.77
CA ASN A 233 22.00 -1.03 4.11
C ASN A 233 21.38 0.29 4.61
N PRO A 234 21.55 0.64 5.89
CA PRO A 234 20.83 1.74 6.51
C PRO A 234 21.21 3.12 5.95
N ALA A 235 22.44 3.30 5.46
CA ALA A 235 22.83 4.53 4.78
C ALA A 235 22.03 4.69 3.48
N MET A 236 21.94 3.63 2.68
CA MET A 236 21.18 3.65 1.43
C MET A 236 19.66 3.74 1.66
N LEU A 237 19.14 3.10 2.72
CA LEU A 237 17.72 3.22 3.08
C LEU A 237 17.34 4.63 3.52
N THR A 238 18.23 5.32 4.24
CA THR A 238 18.02 6.72 4.62
C THR A 238 18.00 7.63 3.38
N LEU A 239 18.78 7.30 2.33
CA LEU A 239 18.76 8.04 1.06
C LEU A 239 17.64 7.62 0.11
N LEU A 240 16.88 6.55 0.39
CA LEU A 240 15.88 6.03 -0.55
C LEU A 240 14.86 7.10 -1.00
N ILE A 241 14.32 7.87 -0.06
CA ILE A 241 13.33 8.93 -0.34
C ILE A 241 13.95 10.08 -1.14
N PRO A 242 15.12 10.64 -0.75
CA PRO A 242 15.87 11.56 -1.61
C PRO A 242 16.15 11.01 -3.01
N CYS A 243 16.62 9.77 -3.13
CA CYS A 243 16.94 9.14 -4.41
C CYS A 243 15.71 9.09 -5.33
N MET A 244 14.57 8.61 -4.84
CA MET A 244 13.31 8.58 -5.60
C MET A 244 12.83 9.99 -5.99
N SER A 245 13.03 10.97 -5.12
CA SER A 245 12.57 12.36 -5.33
C SER A 245 13.39 13.12 -6.37
N SER A 246 14.64 12.69 -6.62
CA SER A 246 15.60 13.44 -7.45
C SER A 246 15.16 13.71 -8.90
N ASN A 247 14.26 12.90 -9.48
CA ASN A 247 13.63 13.19 -10.79
C ASN A 247 12.11 13.32 -10.70
N TRP A 248 11.54 13.27 -9.50
CA TRP A 248 10.09 13.24 -9.31
C TRP A 248 9.43 14.52 -9.83
N PHE A 249 10.05 15.67 -9.59
CA PHE A 249 9.54 16.99 -9.94
C PHE A 249 9.63 17.35 -11.44
N TYR A 250 10.31 16.53 -12.26
CA TYR A 250 10.46 16.78 -13.70
C TYR A 250 9.13 16.80 -14.45
N THR A 251 8.16 15.98 -14.05
CA THR A 251 6.87 15.88 -14.72
C THR A 251 6.08 17.17 -14.63
N TYR A 252 6.11 17.84 -13.47
CA TYR A 252 5.52 19.17 -13.30
C TYR A 252 6.27 20.23 -14.11
N GLN A 253 7.60 20.25 -14.02
CA GLN A 253 8.44 21.25 -14.68
C GLN A 253 8.36 21.17 -16.21
N PHE A 254 8.42 19.97 -16.79
CA PHE A 254 8.39 19.78 -18.25
C PHE A 254 6.97 19.65 -18.81
N GLY A 255 5.99 19.26 -17.99
CA GLY A 255 4.57 19.21 -18.36
C GLY A 255 3.83 20.49 -17.98
N PRO A 256 2.95 20.49 -16.95
CA PRO A 256 2.03 21.59 -16.64
C PRO A 256 2.65 22.98 -16.55
N PHE A 257 3.81 23.13 -15.90
CA PHE A 257 4.47 24.44 -15.82
C PHE A 257 5.04 24.85 -17.18
N GLY A 258 5.59 23.89 -17.92
CA GLY A 258 6.13 24.08 -19.26
C GLY A 258 5.06 24.49 -20.29
N ASP A 259 3.84 23.99 -20.14
CA ASP A 259 2.71 24.26 -21.03
C ASP A 259 2.25 25.73 -21.01
N TYR A 260 2.60 26.49 -19.97
CA TYR A 260 2.32 27.93 -19.93
C TYR A 260 3.11 28.75 -20.95
N PHE A 261 4.06 28.17 -21.69
CA PHE A 261 4.89 28.88 -22.66
C PHE A 261 4.56 28.47 -24.09
N SER A 262 4.59 29.42 -25.04
CA SER A 262 4.40 29.12 -26.46
C SER A 262 5.56 28.28 -27.03
N GLY A 263 5.36 27.59 -28.16
CA GLY A 263 6.35 26.67 -28.75
C GLY A 263 7.74 27.29 -28.92
N ARG A 264 7.84 28.50 -29.48
CA ARG A 264 9.11 29.25 -29.59
C ARG A 264 9.73 29.63 -28.25
N THR A 265 8.89 29.96 -27.27
CA THR A 265 9.32 30.30 -25.90
C THR A 265 9.79 29.06 -25.14
N SER A 266 9.30 27.87 -25.51
CA SER A 266 9.68 26.59 -24.90
C SER A 266 11.14 26.22 -25.16
N GLY A 267 11.64 26.44 -26.38
CA GLY A 267 13.06 26.28 -26.70
C GLY A 267 13.94 27.25 -25.92
N LEU A 268 13.54 28.53 -25.85
CA LEU A 268 14.28 29.55 -25.12
C LEU A 268 14.39 29.24 -23.61
N LYS A 269 13.29 28.89 -22.94
CA LYS A 269 13.32 28.54 -21.51
C LYS A 269 14.18 27.31 -21.24
N ALA A 270 14.16 26.31 -22.13
CA ALA A 270 14.96 25.10 -21.99
C ALA A 270 16.47 25.40 -22.01
N ILE A 271 16.93 26.29 -22.89
CA ILE A 271 18.35 26.71 -22.94
C ILE A 271 18.80 27.22 -21.57
N PHE A 272 18.04 28.11 -20.94
CA PHE A 272 18.42 28.69 -19.66
C PHE A 272 18.22 27.74 -18.47
N TYR A 273 17.27 26.82 -18.55
CA TYR A 273 17.13 25.73 -17.57
C TYR A 273 18.39 24.86 -17.54
N TRP A 274 18.86 24.40 -18.71
CA TRP A 274 20.07 23.58 -18.82
C TRP A 274 21.35 24.38 -18.52
N ALA A 275 21.38 25.68 -18.81
CA ALA A 275 22.46 26.57 -18.36
C ALA A 275 22.52 26.66 -16.84
N ALA A 276 21.37 26.84 -16.18
CA ALA A 276 21.28 26.90 -14.73
C ALA A 276 21.70 25.59 -14.07
N GLN A 277 21.42 24.45 -14.69
CA GLN A 277 21.92 23.16 -14.22
C GLN A 277 23.46 23.10 -14.20
N ALA A 278 24.09 23.51 -15.30
CA ALA A 278 25.54 23.51 -15.41
C ALA A 278 26.16 24.45 -14.36
N VAL A 279 25.70 25.71 -14.31
CA VAL A 279 26.20 26.71 -13.36
C VAL A 279 25.92 26.29 -11.91
N GLY A 280 24.73 25.78 -11.62
CA GLY A 280 24.31 25.36 -10.29
C GLY A 280 25.18 24.25 -9.71
N SER A 281 25.42 23.21 -10.50
CA SER A 281 26.28 22.10 -10.07
C SER A 281 27.71 22.56 -9.85
N TRP A 282 28.24 23.41 -10.75
CA TRP A 282 29.56 24.01 -10.58
C TRP A 282 29.68 24.79 -9.27
N ILE A 283 28.70 25.66 -8.97
CA ILE A 283 28.65 26.45 -7.73
C ILE A 283 28.64 25.52 -6.51
N LEU A 284 27.70 24.57 -6.45
CA LEU A 284 27.53 23.74 -5.26
C LEU A 284 28.75 22.83 -5.04
N GLY A 285 29.22 22.14 -6.08
CA GLY A 285 30.36 21.24 -6.00
C GLY A 285 31.66 21.96 -5.63
N ASN A 286 32.04 22.99 -6.40
CA ASN A 286 33.35 23.63 -6.26
C ASN A 286 33.42 24.69 -5.15
N MET A 287 32.35 25.46 -4.92
CA MET A 287 32.40 26.57 -3.96
C MET A 287 32.03 26.15 -2.53
N PHE A 288 31.23 25.10 -2.38
CA PHE A 288 30.67 24.70 -1.09
C PHE A 288 31.08 23.28 -0.67
N LEU A 289 30.77 22.26 -1.48
CA LEU A 289 30.93 20.85 -1.08
C LEU A 289 32.40 20.41 -1.00
N ASP A 290 33.26 20.93 -1.87
CA ASP A 290 34.71 20.66 -1.84
C ASP A 290 35.54 21.83 -1.31
N ASN A 291 34.91 22.76 -0.59
CA ASN A 291 35.61 23.88 0.02
C ASN A 291 36.41 23.43 1.25
N THR A 292 37.70 23.13 1.05
CA THR A 292 38.62 22.62 2.08
C THR A 292 38.82 23.55 3.29
N LYS A 293 38.30 24.79 3.27
CA LYS A 293 38.26 25.65 4.46
C LYS A 293 37.38 25.10 5.59
N TYR A 294 36.46 24.18 5.29
CA TYR A 294 35.52 23.60 6.25
C TYR A 294 35.62 22.06 6.30
N PRO A 295 35.37 21.43 7.46
CA PRO A 295 35.34 19.98 7.58
C PRO A 295 34.20 19.35 6.77
N ARG A 296 34.31 18.06 6.40
CA ARG A 296 33.34 17.36 5.53
C ARG A 296 31.92 17.43 6.07
N THR A 297 31.77 17.22 7.37
CA THR A 297 30.50 17.34 8.10
C THR A 297 29.87 18.72 7.87
N LYS A 298 30.62 19.79 8.09
CA LYS A 298 30.13 21.17 7.89
C LYS A 298 29.78 21.46 6.43
N ARG A 299 30.56 20.96 5.47
CA ARG A 299 30.28 21.10 4.02
C ARG A 299 28.96 20.42 3.63
N ALA A 300 28.70 19.22 4.16
CA ALA A 300 27.42 18.53 3.97
C ALA A 300 26.25 19.36 4.54
N TRP A 301 26.34 19.84 5.78
CA TRP A 301 25.30 20.71 6.37
C TRP A 301 25.07 22.02 5.61
N ILE A 302 26.12 22.63 5.06
CA ILE A 302 26.00 23.81 4.18
C ILE A 302 25.21 23.44 2.92
N GLY A 303 25.52 22.30 2.29
CA GLY A 303 24.77 21.78 1.14
C GLY A 303 23.30 21.55 1.46
N LEU A 304 22.98 20.94 2.61
CA LEU A 304 21.61 20.78 3.08
C LEU A 304 20.90 22.14 3.28
N GLY A 305 21.59 23.12 3.86
CA GLY A 305 21.05 24.47 4.03
C GLY A 305 20.64 25.10 2.69
N LEU A 306 21.52 25.03 1.69
CA LEU A 306 21.25 25.56 0.34
C LEU A 306 20.07 24.85 -0.33
N ILE A 307 19.98 23.52 -0.22
CA ILE A 307 18.86 22.74 -0.76
C ILE A 307 17.56 23.05 -0.02
N SER A 308 17.61 23.20 1.29
CA SER A 308 16.41 23.50 2.09
C SER A 308 15.85 24.88 1.74
N VAL A 309 16.72 25.89 1.67
CA VAL A 309 16.34 27.25 1.29
C VAL A 309 15.82 27.30 -0.14
N SER A 310 16.51 26.70 -1.10
CA SER A 310 16.03 26.67 -2.49
C SER A 310 14.73 25.89 -2.65
N THR A 311 14.54 24.78 -1.93
CA THR A 311 13.26 24.04 -1.93
C THR A 311 12.12 24.97 -1.46
N ILE A 312 12.29 25.64 -0.32
CA ILE A 312 11.24 26.50 0.24
C ILE A 312 10.98 27.71 -0.66
N VAL A 313 12.02 28.39 -1.13
CA VAL A 313 11.89 29.63 -1.89
C VAL A 313 11.35 29.38 -3.29
N PHE A 314 11.93 28.42 -4.04
CA PHE A 314 11.57 28.21 -5.43
C PHE A 314 10.21 27.53 -5.56
N PHE A 315 9.92 26.50 -4.74
CA PHE A 315 8.58 25.91 -4.74
C PHE A 315 7.57 26.85 -4.08
N GLY A 316 7.93 27.66 -3.08
CA GLY A 316 7.06 28.72 -2.57
C GLY A 316 6.64 29.72 -3.66
N ALA A 317 7.58 30.14 -4.50
CA ALA A 317 7.29 30.96 -5.69
C ALA A 317 6.44 30.22 -6.73
N GLY A 318 6.66 28.91 -6.91
CA GLY A 318 5.82 28.03 -7.72
C GLY A 318 4.37 27.95 -7.25
N ALA A 319 4.15 27.78 -5.95
CA ALA A 319 2.82 27.78 -5.35
C ALA A 319 2.11 29.12 -5.58
N ALA A 320 2.82 30.23 -5.39
CA ALA A 320 2.28 31.57 -5.65
C ALA A 320 1.93 31.76 -7.13
N PHE A 321 2.78 31.27 -8.05
CA PHE A 321 2.52 31.30 -9.49
C PHE A 321 1.28 30.48 -9.86
N GLU A 322 1.17 29.24 -9.38
CA GLU A 322 0.01 28.36 -9.64
C GLU A 322 -1.30 28.95 -9.12
N TYR A 323 -1.26 29.59 -7.95
CA TYR A 323 -2.42 30.28 -7.39
C TYR A 323 -2.88 31.45 -8.29
N GLN A 324 -1.94 32.22 -8.85
CA GLN A 324 -2.26 33.31 -9.77
C GLN A 324 -2.69 32.81 -11.15
N ALA A 325 -2.00 31.80 -11.68
CA ALA A 325 -2.24 31.26 -13.02
C ALA A 325 -3.58 30.51 -13.12
N SER A 326 -3.98 29.82 -12.06
CA SER A 326 -5.29 29.15 -11.98
C SER A 326 -6.48 30.13 -11.98
N ALA A 327 -6.30 31.36 -11.49
CA ALA A 327 -7.33 32.40 -11.45
C ALA A 327 -7.51 33.17 -12.78
N ALA A 328 -6.47 33.29 -13.61
CA ALA A 328 -6.44 34.19 -14.77
C ALA A 328 -6.91 33.56 -16.11
N GLY A 329 -7.08 32.24 -16.17
CA GLY A 329 -7.38 31.51 -17.41
C GLY A 329 -6.14 31.30 -18.30
N PHE A 330 -6.07 30.13 -18.96
CA PHE A 330 -4.87 29.69 -19.68
C PHE A 330 -4.69 30.40 -21.03
N THR A 331 -3.62 31.17 -21.17
CA THR A 331 -3.09 31.69 -22.43
C THR A 331 -1.58 31.48 -22.46
N PRO A 332 -1.02 30.72 -23.42
CA PRO A 332 0.41 30.48 -23.50
C PRO A 332 1.20 31.78 -23.64
N ILE A 333 2.18 31.98 -22.77
CA ILE A 333 3.03 33.16 -22.68
C ILE A 333 4.04 33.14 -23.83
N ASP A 334 4.11 34.27 -24.53
CA ASP A 334 4.96 34.42 -25.68
C ASP A 334 6.04 35.49 -25.48
N ALA A 335 7.31 35.07 -25.41
CA ALA A 335 8.43 35.98 -25.15
C ALA A 335 8.62 37.06 -26.22
N GLY A 336 8.16 36.84 -27.45
CA GLY A 336 8.29 37.79 -28.55
C GLY A 336 7.17 38.84 -28.62
N ARG A 337 6.08 38.67 -27.86
CA ARG A 337 4.90 39.56 -27.88
C ARG A 337 4.50 40.08 -26.50
N GLU A 338 4.88 39.39 -25.42
CA GLU A 338 4.38 39.62 -24.06
C GLU A 338 5.51 39.64 -23.01
N THR A 339 6.57 40.40 -23.26
CA THR A 339 7.79 40.43 -22.42
C THR A 339 7.51 40.61 -20.93
N GLY A 340 6.54 41.44 -20.56
CA GLY A 340 6.16 41.67 -19.15
C GLY A 340 5.55 40.47 -18.43
N ARG A 341 4.78 39.62 -19.14
CA ARG A 341 4.20 38.37 -18.59
C ARG A 341 5.20 37.22 -18.57
N PHE A 342 6.26 37.32 -19.38
CA PHE A 342 7.27 36.28 -19.57
C PHE A 342 8.33 36.21 -18.46
N ILE A 343 8.87 37.36 -18.03
CA ILE A 343 10.09 37.40 -17.20
C ILE A 343 9.96 36.63 -15.88
N GLY A 344 8.85 36.80 -15.14
CA GLY A 344 8.66 36.15 -13.84
C GLY A 344 8.67 34.62 -13.91
N PRO A 345 7.75 34.00 -14.68
CA PRO A 345 7.68 32.54 -14.84
C PRO A 345 8.94 31.96 -15.47
N PHE A 346 9.58 32.69 -16.40
CA PHE A 346 10.86 32.31 -16.98
C PHE A 346 11.96 32.20 -15.93
N LEU A 347 12.14 33.23 -15.08
CA LEU A 347 13.16 33.20 -14.02
C LEU A 347 12.89 32.07 -13.02
N LEU A 348 11.64 31.82 -12.68
CA LEU A 348 11.26 30.68 -11.83
C LEU A 348 11.65 29.34 -12.47
N TYR A 349 11.49 29.21 -13.80
CA TYR A 349 11.94 28.02 -14.52
C TYR A 349 13.45 27.83 -14.45
N VAL A 350 14.22 28.91 -14.57
CA VAL A 350 15.69 28.89 -14.40
C VAL A 350 16.07 28.45 -12.98
N CYS A 351 15.34 28.93 -11.96
CA CYS A 351 15.54 28.50 -10.58
C CYS A 351 15.26 26.99 -10.37
N TYR A 352 14.28 26.41 -11.08
CA TYR A 352 14.06 24.97 -11.05
C TYR A 352 15.23 24.17 -11.64
N GLY A 353 15.88 24.67 -12.69
CA GLY A 353 17.11 24.07 -13.22
C GLY A 353 18.28 24.14 -12.23
N LEU A 354 18.42 25.28 -11.54
CA LEU A 354 19.42 25.44 -10.47
C LEU A 354 19.17 24.44 -9.33
N TYR A 355 17.92 24.31 -8.89
CA TYR A 355 17.51 23.39 -7.83
C TYR A 355 17.85 21.94 -8.16
N ASP A 356 17.51 21.50 -9.36
CA ASP A 356 17.76 20.14 -9.77
C ASP A 356 19.26 19.82 -9.75
N ALA A 357 20.09 20.69 -10.32
CA ALA A 357 21.53 20.51 -10.26
C ALA A 357 22.07 20.45 -8.82
N TRP A 358 21.51 21.25 -7.91
CA TRP A 358 21.89 21.17 -6.50
C TRP A 358 21.47 19.85 -5.86
N PHE A 359 20.25 19.39 -6.10
CA PHE A 359 19.74 18.12 -5.59
C PHE A 359 20.60 16.93 -6.07
N GLN A 360 20.88 16.88 -7.37
CA GLN A 360 21.62 15.79 -8.00
C GLN A 360 23.08 15.77 -7.52
N THR A 361 23.73 16.94 -7.49
CA THR A 361 25.12 17.08 -7.01
C THR A 361 25.24 16.68 -5.54
N TYR A 362 24.26 17.04 -4.72
CA TYR A 362 24.30 16.76 -3.30
C TYR A 362 24.10 15.29 -2.95
N VAL A 363 23.11 14.61 -3.56
CA VAL A 363 22.90 13.16 -3.36
C VAL A 363 24.17 12.39 -3.72
N ASN A 364 24.77 12.70 -4.88
CA ASN A 364 25.98 12.00 -5.33
C ASN A 364 27.19 12.32 -4.45
N TYR A 365 27.33 13.56 -3.98
CA TYR A 365 28.36 13.90 -2.99
C TYR A 365 28.20 13.11 -1.69
N LEU A 366 26.97 12.98 -1.17
CA LEU A 366 26.68 12.22 0.05
C LEU A 366 26.98 10.73 -0.12
N ILE A 367 26.58 10.12 -1.25
CA ILE A 367 26.92 8.72 -1.57
C ILE A 367 28.43 8.55 -1.66
N GLY A 368 29.12 9.48 -2.33
CA GLY A 368 30.57 9.48 -2.41
C GLY A 368 31.24 9.66 -1.05
N ALA A 369 30.60 10.31 -0.07
CA ALA A 369 31.22 10.63 1.21
C ALA A 369 31.38 9.43 2.17
N ILE A 370 30.71 8.30 1.92
CA ILE A 370 30.67 7.16 2.85
C ILE A 370 31.53 5.95 2.45
N SER A 371 32.13 5.96 1.26
CA SER A 371 33.05 4.90 0.84
C SER A 371 34.02 5.42 -0.22
N ASN A 372 35.20 4.82 -0.30
CA ASN A 372 36.14 5.00 -1.41
C ASN A 372 36.33 3.71 -2.23
N ASP A 373 35.70 2.60 -1.82
CA ASP A 373 35.76 1.33 -2.53
C ASP A 373 34.98 1.42 -3.85
N SER A 374 35.64 1.00 -4.93
CA SER A 374 35.09 1.15 -6.27
C SER A 374 33.91 0.22 -6.55
N GLU A 375 33.88 -0.96 -5.94
CA GLU A 375 32.77 -1.90 -6.08
C GLU A 375 31.51 -1.39 -5.35
N THR A 376 31.70 -0.94 -4.11
CA THR A 376 30.63 -0.44 -3.23
C THR A 376 29.99 0.80 -3.79
N LEU A 377 30.79 1.79 -4.21
CA LEU A 377 30.27 3.01 -4.82
C LEU A 377 29.57 2.75 -6.16
N SER A 378 30.01 1.75 -6.94
CA SER A 378 29.32 1.33 -8.15
C SER A 378 27.92 0.77 -7.84
N ARG A 379 27.80 -0.09 -6.82
CA ARG A 379 26.52 -0.60 -6.32
C ARG A 379 25.62 0.52 -5.81
N TYR A 380 26.15 1.47 -5.04
CA TYR A 380 25.39 2.61 -4.54
C TYR A 380 24.91 3.54 -5.66
N ALA A 381 25.74 3.78 -6.67
CA ALA A 381 25.34 4.53 -7.86
C ALA A 381 24.22 3.83 -8.63
N GLY A 382 24.32 2.50 -8.81
CA GLY A 382 23.24 1.69 -9.39
C GLY A 382 21.94 1.78 -8.59
N PHE A 383 22.02 1.65 -7.26
CA PHE A 383 20.87 1.80 -6.36
C PHE A 383 20.21 3.16 -6.48
N TYR A 384 21.00 4.22 -6.46
CA TYR A 384 20.51 5.58 -6.65
C TYR A 384 19.78 5.73 -8.00
N LYS A 385 20.40 5.28 -9.09
CA LYS A 385 19.80 5.44 -10.44
C LYS A 385 18.58 4.56 -10.65
N GLY A 386 18.55 3.35 -10.09
CA GLY A 386 17.39 2.47 -10.11
C GLY A 386 16.21 3.06 -9.33
N THR A 387 16.45 3.54 -8.10
CA THR A 387 15.39 4.13 -7.26
C THR A 387 14.92 5.50 -7.77
N GLN A 388 15.83 6.34 -8.29
CA GLN A 388 15.50 7.57 -9.03
C GLN A 388 14.58 7.28 -10.23
N SER A 389 14.88 6.21 -10.98
CA SER A 389 14.07 5.80 -12.13
C SER A 389 12.72 5.21 -11.72
N ALA A 390 12.65 4.50 -10.60
CA ALA A 390 11.38 4.04 -10.02
C ALA A 390 10.48 5.24 -9.64
N GLY A 391 11.04 6.23 -8.93
CA GLY A 391 10.34 7.47 -8.60
C GLY A 391 9.90 8.24 -9.86
N GLY A 392 10.80 8.36 -10.84
CA GLY A 392 10.49 8.97 -12.14
C GLY A 392 9.37 8.22 -12.88
N GLY A 393 9.43 6.89 -12.93
CA GLY A 393 8.40 6.05 -13.56
C GLY A 393 7.02 6.21 -12.92
N ILE A 394 6.96 6.26 -11.59
CA ILE A 394 5.72 6.56 -10.86
C ILE A 394 5.23 7.97 -11.19
N SER A 395 6.10 8.98 -11.15
CA SER A 395 5.73 10.37 -11.46
C SER A 395 5.17 10.51 -12.89
N TRP A 396 5.81 9.88 -13.88
CA TRP A 396 5.34 9.87 -15.28
C TRP A 396 4.04 9.09 -15.45
N ALA A 397 3.86 7.97 -14.74
CA ALA A 397 2.61 7.22 -14.73
C ALA A 397 1.47 8.07 -14.12
N LEU A 398 1.71 8.74 -13.00
CA LEU A 398 0.75 9.68 -12.42
C LEU A 398 0.39 10.79 -13.42
N ASN A 399 1.39 11.33 -14.14
CA ASN A 399 1.13 12.32 -15.19
C ASN A 399 0.22 11.77 -16.31
N GLY A 400 0.52 10.58 -16.83
CA GLY A 400 -0.24 9.96 -17.92
C GLY A 400 -1.65 9.46 -17.54
N PHE A 401 -1.82 8.94 -16.33
CA PHE A 401 -3.07 8.28 -15.90
C PHE A 401 -3.98 9.16 -15.03
N VAL A 402 -3.40 10.04 -14.21
CA VAL A 402 -4.14 10.82 -13.20
C VAL A 402 -4.27 12.30 -13.62
N PHE A 403 -3.29 12.84 -14.35
CA PHE A 403 -3.18 14.30 -14.58
C PHE A 403 -3.47 14.76 -16.02
N THR A 404 -3.45 13.85 -17.00
CA THR A 404 -3.71 14.17 -18.42
C THR A 404 -5.18 13.95 -18.79
N ALA A 405 -5.76 14.95 -19.47
CA ALA A 405 -7.20 15.12 -19.69
C ALA A 405 -7.84 14.14 -20.70
N LYS A 406 -7.74 12.83 -20.50
CA LYS A 406 -8.47 11.87 -21.33
C LYS A 406 -9.89 11.56 -20.85
N ASN A 407 -10.27 11.89 -19.60
CA ASN A 407 -11.56 11.52 -19.01
C ASN A 407 -12.24 12.63 -18.15
N GLY A 408 -11.97 13.92 -18.39
CA GLY A 408 -12.65 15.02 -17.69
C GLY A 408 -12.23 15.31 -16.24
N ASN A 409 -11.53 14.40 -15.55
CA ASN A 409 -10.94 14.62 -14.23
C ASN A 409 -9.52 15.19 -14.32
N LYS A 410 -9.37 16.40 -14.86
CA LYS A 410 -8.08 17.11 -14.78
C LYS A 410 -7.90 17.62 -13.36
N LEU A 411 -7.05 16.97 -12.56
CA LEU A 411 -6.53 17.58 -11.33
C LEU A 411 -5.92 18.94 -11.70
N THR A 412 -6.22 19.96 -10.90
CA THR A 412 -5.73 21.32 -11.15
C THR A 412 -4.20 21.31 -11.20
N SER A 413 -3.58 22.17 -12.02
CA SER A 413 -2.12 22.32 -12.06
C SER A 413 -1.54 22.56 -10.67
N THR A 414 -2.32 23.22 -9.80
CA THR A 414 -2.04 23.38 -8.37
C THR A 414 -1.95 22.05 -7.62
N ALA A 415 -2.88 21.12 -7.78
CA ALA A 415 -2.81 19.82 -7.10
C ALA A 415 -1.62 18.99 -7.60
N GLN A 416 -1.35 19.04 -8.91
CA GLN A 416 -0.18 18.38 -9.50
C GLN A 416 1.12 18.93 -8.95
N PHE A 417 1.23 20.26 -8.80
CA PHE A 417 2.36 20.91 -8.15
C PHE A 417 2.61 20.31 -6.74
N TRP A 418 1.59 20.20 -5.90
CA TRP A 418 1.78 19.72 -4.52
C TRP A 418 2.14 18.23 -4.41
N VAL A 419 1.59 17.38 -5.28
CA VAL A 419 2.05 15.97 -5.42
C VAL A 419 3.56 15.90 -5.69
N MET A 420 4.11 16.90 -6.39
CA MET A 420 5.50 16.90 -6.81
C MET A 420 6.45 17.53 -5.79
N VAL A 421 5.96 18.48 -4.98
CA VAL A 421 6.78 19.19 -3.99
C VAL A 421 6.93 18.43 -2.66
N VAL A 422 5.89 17.71 -2.23
CA VAL A 422 5.90 16.98 -0.94
C VAL A 422 7.08 16.01 -0.80
N PRO A 423 7.39 15.16 -1.80
CA PRO A 423 8.59 14.32 -1.78
C PRO A 423 9.89 15.09 -1.53
N CYS A 424 10.00 16.28 -2.13
CA CYS A 424 11.18 17.13 -2.02
C CYS A 424 11.32 17.72 -0.60
N LEU A 425 10.20 18.12 0.00
CA LEU A 425 10.17 18.60 1.39
C LEU A 425 10.52 17.49 2.38
N VAL A 426 9.99 16.28 2.18
CA VAL A 426 10.32 15.11 3.00
C VAL A 426 11.79 14.75 2.86
N SER A 427 12.36 14.87 1.66
CA SER A 427 13.78 14.58 1.39
C SER A 427 14.73 15.43 2.24
N ILE A 428 14.36 16.66 2.62
CA ILE A 428 15.18 17.52 3.51
C ILE A 428 15.42 16.84 4.86
N VAL A 429 14.38 16.21 5.43
CA VAL A 429 14.48 15.51 6.72
C VAL A 429 15.41 14.32 6.61
N PHE A 430 15.25 13.51 5.56
CA PHE A 430 16.10 12.34 5.32
C PHE A 430 17.55 12.71 5.02
N PHE A 431 17.79 13.81 4.30
CA PHE A 431 19.15 14.35 4.14
C PHE A 431 19.76 14.78 5.46
N GLY A 432 18.99 15.45 6.34
CA GLY A 432 19.45 15.85 7.67
C GLY A 432 19.82 14.65 8.54
N LEU A 433 18.98 13.60 8.51
CA LEU A 433 19.27 12.33 9.17
C LEU A 433 20.54 11.70 8.60
N TYR A 434 20.68 11.63 7.28
CA TYR A 434 21.86 11.05 6.64
C TYR A 434 23.14 11.79 7.02
N CYS A 435 23.13 13.12 6.98
CA CYS A 435 24.28 13.96 7.35
C CYS A 435 24.67 13.77 8.81
N LYS A 436 23.69 13.60 9.69
CA LYS A 436 23.94 13.38 11.12
C LYS A 436 24.52 12.00 11.41
N LEU A 437 24.04 10.97 10.71
CA LEU A 437 24.32 9.58 11.06
C LEU A 437 25.51 8.99 10.32
N PHE A 438 25.73 9.36 9.06
CA PHE A 438 26.67 8.66 8.18
C PHE A 438 27.82 9.55 7.66
N VAL A 439 27.64 10.87 7.63
CA VAL A 439 28.72 11.77 7.19
C VAL A 439 29.67 12.05 8.35
N LYS A 440 30.89 11.53 8.24
CA LYS A 440 32.00 11.79 9.15
C LYS A 440 33.11 12.57 8.44
N ASP A 441 34.10 13.04 9.19
CA ASP A 441 35.23 13.79 8.63
C ASP A 441 36.26 12.89 7.90
N PHE A 442 36.29 11.58 8.18
CA PHE A 442 37.06 10.56 7.47
C PHE A 442 36.16 9.35 7.14
N THR A 443 36.47 8.62 6.06
CA THR A 443 35.80 7.34 5.79
C THR A 443 36.48 6.25 6.63
N ASP A 444 35.75 5.67 7.58
CA ASP A 444 36.21 4.51 8.35
C ASP A 444 35.64 3.24 7.69
N ASP A 445 36.48 2.25 7.39
CA ASP A 445 36.04 0.92 6.92
C ASP A 445 35.41 0.06 8.04
N GLU A 446 35.40 0.54 9.28
CA GLU A 446 34.81 -0.14 10.44
C GLU A 446 33.62 0.66 10.98
N GLY A 447 32.41 0.27 10.58
CA GLY A 447 31.20 1.01 10.94
C GLY A 447 29.94 0.14 11.03
N LEU A 448 30.03 -1.04 11.64
CA LEU A 448 28.91 -1.98 11.76
C LEU A 448 28.49 -2.32 13.20
N GLU A 449 28.91 -1.55 14.20
CA GLU A 449 28.49 -1.77 15.61
C GLU A 449 27.53 -0.72 16.20
N TYR A 450 27.18 0.36 15.48
CA TYR A 450 26.37 1.45 16.05
C TYR A 450 24.88 1.48 15.65
N LEU A 451 24.42 0.55 14.82
CA LEU A 451 23.13 0.67 14.13
C LEU A 451 21.94 0.01 14.80
N VAL A 452 22.16 -0.88 15.77
CA VAL A 452 21.06 -1.46 16.57
C VAL A 452 20.56 -0.47 17.62
N CYS A 453 21.39 0.50 18.04
CA CYS A 453 21.04 1.43 19.12
C CYS A 453 20.26 2.68 18.64
N LEU A 454 20.17 2.93 17.33
CA LEU A 454 19.73 4.22 16.77
C LEU A 454 18.34 4.19 16.14
N PHE A 455 17.85 3.01 15.73
CA PHE A 455 16.43 2.84 15.38
C PHE A 455 15.53 3.03 16.62
N ASP A 456 16.02 2.66 17.82
CA ASP A 456 15.35 2.93 19.09
C ASP A 456 15.41 4.41 19.50
N GLN A 457 16.48 5.13 19.16
CA GLN A 457 16.56 6.58 19.44
C GLN A 457 15.71 7.45 18.50
N MET A 458 15.29 6.94 17.34
CA MET A 458 14.33 7.66 16.47
C MET A 458 12.89 7.56 16.97
N ILE A 459 12.55 6.55 17.78
CA ILE A 459 11.27 6.46 18.49
C ILE A 459 11.30 7.30 19.78
N VAL A 460 12.50 7.60 20.30
CA VAL A 460 12.71 8.29 21.58
C VAL A 460 13.61 9.53 21.42
N ALA A 461 13.17 10.54 20.65
CA ALA A 461 13.77 11.87 20.74
C ALA A 461 13.08 12.70 21.85
N LYS A 462 13.45 12.45 23.11
CA LYS A 462 13.20 13.39 24.22
C LYS A 462 14.26 14.49 24.23
N SER A 463 13.77 15.73 24.25
CA SER A 463 14.42 17.00 24.65
C SER A 463 15.91 17.18 24.30
N THR A 464 16.20 18.10 23.37
CA THR A 464 17.06 19.31 23.55
C THR A 464 17.39 20.00 22.20
N ASN A 465 17.04 19.43 21.03
CA ASN A 465 17.38 20.04 19.72
C ASN A 465 16.18 20.43 18.83
N CYS A 466 15.00 20.69 19.41
CA CYS A 466 13.75 21.03 18.69
C CYS A 466 13.69 22.43 18.08
N HIS A 467 14.80 23.18 17.98
CA HIS A 467 14.74 24.56 17.47
C HIS A 467 14.61 24.66 15.93
N LEU A 468 15.08 23.67 15.15
CA LEU A 468 14.92 23.71 13.68
C LEU A 468 13.53 23.25 13.19
N LEU A 469 12.90 22.29 13.88
CA LEU A 469 11.56 21.79 13.55
C LEU A 469 10.46 22.77 14.01
N LEU A 470 10.67 23.51 15.12
CA LEU A 470 9.77 24.60 15.50
C LEU A 470 9.81 25.76 14.51
N LEU A 471 10.97 26.10 13.92
CA LEU A 471 11.09 27.18 12.93
C LEU A 471 10.33 26.89 11.63
N ALA A 472 10.33 25.63 11.17
CA ALA A 472 9.53 25.21 10.01
C ALA A 472 8.02 25.18 10.32
N SER A 473 7.66 24.89 11.57
CA SER A 473 6.27 24.90 12.05
C SER A 473 5.73 26.32 12.24
N LEU A 474 6.56 27.24 12.77
CA LEU A 474 6.22 28.64 13.02
C LEU A 474 6.04 29.47 11.73
N LEU A 475 6.71 29.11 10.63
CA LEU A 475 6.56 29.76 9.33
C LEU A 475 5.25 29.38 8.60
N LEU A 476 4.60 28.27 8.99
CA LEU A 476 3.30 27.85 8.47
C LEU A 476 2.12 28.51 9.21
N TYR A 477 2.36 29.15 10.36
CA TYR A 477 1.32 29.77 11.20
C TYR A 477 1.20 31.30 11.07
N THR A 478 2.05 31.98 10.28
CA THR A 478 2.08 33.47 10.22
C THR A 478 1.56 34.07 8.92
N LEU A 479 0.38 33.67 8.44
CA LEU A 479 -0.43 34.49 7.53
C LEU A 479 -1.87 34.61 8.05
N PRO A 480 -2.47 35.82 8.04
CA PRO A 480 -3.52 36.18 8.98
C PRO A 480 -4.90 35.76 8.48
N LEU A 481 -5.60 34.95 9.25
CA LEU A 481 -7.06 34.81 9.18
C LEU A 481 -7.62 35.18 10.55
N ASN A 482 -7.96 36.47 10.69
CA ASN A 482 -8.68 36.98 11.85
C ASN A 482 -10.14 36.51 11.84
N ALA A 483 -10.62 36.29 13.06
CA ALA A 483 -12.00 36.16 13.52
C ALA A 483 -12.72 34.81 13.29
N LEU A 484 -12.81 34.02 14.37
CA LEU A 484 -14.06 33.57 15.05
C LEU A 484 -13.71 32.51 16.16
N PRO A 485 -14.63 32.20 17.09
CA PRO A 485 -14.60 32.53 18.51
C PRO A 485 -13.93 31.47 19.42
N HIS A 486 -13.68 31.85 20.67
CA HIS A 486 -13.16 30.99 21.74
C HIS A 486 -14.00 29.70 21.92
N GLU A 487 -13.42 28.55 21.57
CA GLU A 487 -13.87 27.23 22.01
C GLU A 487 -13.16 26.84 23.33
N PRO A 488 -13.78 25.98 24.17
CA PRO A 488 -13.24 25.58 25.46
C PRO A 488 -11.94 24.78 25.29
N SER A 489 -11.00 24.98 26.21
CA SER A 489 -9.74 24.23 26.35
C SER A 489 -9.88 22.76 25.91
N ALA A 490 -9.19 22.39 24.83
CA ALA A 490 -9.05 20.99 24.43
C ALA A 490 -8.50 20.17 25.61
N LYS A 491 -9.15 19.04 25.89
CA LYS A 491 -8.77 18.07 26.94
C LYS A 491 -7.37 17.55 26.63
N GLU A 492 -6.40 17.77 27.54
CA GLU A 492 -5.07 17.19 27.36
C GLU A 492 -5.17 15.66 27.30
N PRO A 493 -4.52 15.00 26.33
CA PRO A 493 -4.55 13.55 26.21
C PRO A 493 -3.86 12.91 27.43
N MET A 494 -4.50 11.87 27.98
CA MET A 494 -3.97 11.13 29.14
C MET A 494 -2.61 10.50 28.79
N PRO A 495 -1.61 10.50 29.69
CA PRO A 495 -0.29 9.97 29.37
C PRO A 495 -0.32 8.45 29.15
N GLY A 496 0.22 7.97 28.02
CA GLY A 496 0.29 6.54 27.71
C GLY A 496 1.26 5.76 28.62
N TYR A 497 0.98 4.47 28.81
CA TYR A 497 1.86 3.54 29.51
C TYR A 497 3.19 3.36 28.77
N HIS A 498 4.29 3.60 29.48
CA HIS A 498 5.66 3.36 29.05
C HIS A 498 6.16 2.00 29.56
N GLN A 499 6.48 1.10 28.63
CA GLN A 499 7.18 -0.14 28.91
C GLN A 499 8.65 -0.01 28.48
N PRO A 500 9.64 -0.17 29.39
CA PRO A 500 11.04 -0.26 28.99
C PRO A 500 11.25 -1.46 28.07
N GLU A 501 12.09 -1.30 27.05
CA GLU A 501 12.40 -2.37 26.10
C GLU A 501 13.00 -3.58 26.83
N ALA A 502 12.42 -4.76 26.62
CA ALA A 502 12.90 -6.00 27.23
C ALA A 502 14.07 -6.57 26.40
N LYS A 503 15.26 -6.64 27.02
CA LYS A 503 16.46 -7.19 26.38
C LYS A 503 16.54 -8.69 26.58
N ARG A 504 17.01 -9.41 25.57
CA ARG A 504 17.33 -10.84 25.70
C ARG A 504 18.55 -11.01 26.60
N ILE A 505 18.51 -11.98 27.51
CA ILE A 505 19.60 -12.35 28.40
C ILE A 505 19.96 -13.81 28.18
N ASP A 506 21.25 -14.11 28.11
CA ASP A 506 21.73 -15.48 28.11
C ASP A 506 22.00 -15.92 29.56
N LEU A 507 21.20 -16.87 30.06
CA LEU A 507 21.44 -17.50 31.35
C LEU A 507 22.14 -18.85 31.13
N SER A 508 23.32 -19.01 31.74
CA SER A 508 23.99 -20.30 31.77
C SER A 508 23.44 -21.13 32.94
N LEU A 509 22.37 -21.87 32.70
CA LEU A 509 21.74 -22.79 33.65
C LEU A 509 21.64 -24.18 33.05
N ALA A 510 21.98 -25.21 33.83
CA ALA A 510 21.82 -26.61 33.45
C ALA A 510 21.17 -27.36 34.62
N PHE A 511 19.90 -27.71 34.47
CA PHE A 511 19.19 -28.56 35.42
C PHE A 511 19.17 -29.99 34.85
N PRO A 512 19.75 -31.00 35.52
CA PRO A 512 19.62 -32.38 35.07
C PRO A 512 18.16 -32.84 35.19
N THR A 513 17.69 -33.57 34.17
CA THR A 513 16.34 -34.16 33.97
C THR A 513 15.38 -33.99 35.16
N LEU A 514 14.60 -32.91 35.14
CA LEU A 514 13.56 -32.64 36.13
C LEU A 514 12.28 -33.37 35.71
N ALA A 515 11.79 -34.30 36.53
CA ALA A 515 10.51 -34.96 36.31
C ALA A 515 9.52 -34.58 37.42
N ALA A 516 8.57 -33.67 37.11
CA ALA A 516 7.13 -33.89 37.23
C ALA A 516 6.31 -32.59 37.07
N ARG A 517 5.08 -32.78 36.56
CA ARG A 517 4.02 -31.79 36.29
C ARG A 517 3.50 -31.13 37.59
N ASP A 518 3.91 -29.88 37.78
CA ASP A 518 3.42 -28.87 38.73
C ASP A 518 3.78 -28.99 40.22
N GLY A 519 4.19 -27.83 40.78
CA GLY A 519 4.53 -27.63 42.20
C GLY A 519 6.04 -27.65 42.44
N ASP A 520 6.59 -28.82 42.74
CA ASP A 520 7.94 -28.91 43.33
C ASP A 520 9.07 -28.60 42.33
N ALA A 521 8.93 -29.04 41.07
CA ALA A 521 9.93 -28.79 40.04
C ALA A 521 9.92 -27.34 39.55
N ILE A 522 8.73 -26.76 39.35
CA ILE A 522 8.61 -25.37 38.88
C ILE A 522 9.08 -24.37 39.94
N ASP A 523 8.85 -24.66 41.23
CA ASP A 523 9.35 -23.82 42.32
C ASP A 523 10.88 -23.85 42.41
N ALA A 524 11.50 -25.03 42.24
CA ALA A 524 12.95 -25.15 42.18
C ALA A 524 13.55 -24.44 40.96
N ILE A 525 12.92 -24.58 39.78
CA ILE A 525 13.31 -23.85 38.55
C ILE A 525 13.17 -22.35 38.78
N ALA A 526 12.06 -21.89 39.35
CA ALA A 526 11.82 -20.47 39.58
C ALA A 526 12.83 -19.86 40.57
N ALA A 527 13.19 -20.59 41.64
CA ALA A 527 14.22 -20.16 42.59
C ALA A 527 15.61 -20.06 41.93
N ALA A 528 16.02 -21.08 41.18
CA ALA A 528 17.32 -21.06 40.51
C ALA A 528 17.38 -20.06 39.34
N ALA A 529 16.27 -19.88 38.62
CA ALA A 529 16.14 -18.85 37.59
C ALA A 529 16.22 -17.44 38.20
N LYS A 530 15.64 -17.22 39.38
CA LYS A 530 15.76 -15.97 40.14
C LYS A 530 17.21 -15.67 40.49
N ASP A 531 17.94 -16.65 41.04
CA ASP A 531 19.35 -16.48 41.41
C ASP A 531 20.25 -16.21 40.20
N ALA A 532 20.06 -16.95 39.11
CA ALA A 532 20.84 -16.77 37.89
C ALA A 532 20.55 -15.44 37.20
N LEU A 533 19.28 -15.02 37.14
CA LEU A 533 18.90 -13.74 36.56
C LEU A 533 19.46 -12.57 37.37
N ALA A 534 19.40 -12.65 38.71
CA ALA A 534 19.99 -11.66 39.59
C ALA A 534 21.51 -11.56 39.39
N ALA A 535 22.20 -12.70 39.29
CA ALA A 535 23.64 -12.75 39.03
C ALA A 535 24.02 -12.18 37.65
N ALA A 536 23.29 -12.56 36.59
CA ALA A 536 23.53 -12.10 35.23
C ALA A 536 23.37 -10.58 35.10
N LEU A 537 22.40 -10.00 35.81
CA LEU A 537 22.11 -8.57 35.80
C LEU A 537 22.85 -7.77 36.87
N ARG A 538 23.63 -8.44 37.72
CA ARG A 538 24.36 -7.82 38.85
C ARG A 538 23.44 -7.03 39.79
N ILE A 539 22.25 -7.57 40.06
CA ILE A 539 21.29 -7.01 41.03
C ILE A 539 21.15 -7.93 42.24
N SER A 540 20.66 -7.41 43.38
CA SER A 540 20.38 -8.27 44.53
C SER A 540 19.24 -9.23 44.18
N LYS A 541 19.34 -10.48 44.63
CA LYS A 541 18.22 -11.43 44.54
C LYS A 541 17.02 -10.97 45.39
N ASP A 542 17.24 -10.14 46.40
CA ASP A 542 16.16 -9.58 47.22
C ASP A 542 15.41 -8.46 46.46
N ASP A 543 16.02 -7.88 45.41
CA ASP A 543 15.41 -6.91 44.49
C ASP A 543 14.63 -7.58 43.36
N LEU A 544 14.43 -8.90 43.41
CA LEU A 544 13.73 -9.66 42.39
C LEU A 544 12.71 -10.60 43.03
N LYS A 545 11.46 -10.54 42.58
CA LYS A 545 10.39 -11.43 43.03
C LYS A 545 9.89 -12.26 41.86
N VAL A 546 9.76 -13.57 42.06
CA VAL A 546 9.00 -14.43 41.14
C VAL A 546 7.54 -14.02 41.28
N SER A 547 6.98 -13.40 40.25
CA SER A 547 5.59 -12.93 40.24
C SER A 547 4.63 -14.05 39.87
N PHE A 548 5.04 -14.94 38.98
CA PHE A 548 4.26 -16.09 38.55
C PHE A 548 5.16 -17.16 37.94
N ALA A 549 4.87 -18.43 38.18
CA ALA A 549 5.54 -19.53 37.49
C ALA A 549 4.54 -20.67 37.23
N HIS A 550 4.64 -21.30 36.06
CA HIS A 550 3.79 -22.44 35.70
C HIS A 550 4.41 -23.31 34.62
N THR A 551 3.89 -24.52 34.43
CA THR A 551 4.28 -25.41 33.33
C THR A 551 3.14 -25.55 32.32
N SER A 552 3.44 -25.36 31.04
CA SER A 552 2.46 -25.54 29.95
C SER A 552 2.00 -27.00 29.85
N THR A 553 0.69 -27.20 29.84
CA THR A 553 0.08 -28.55 29.71
C THR A 553 0.35 -29.20 28.36
N ASN A 554 0.47 -28.38 27.30
CA ASN A 554 0.90 -28.76 25.96
C ASN A 554 2.38 -28.39 25.78
N GLY A 555 3.22 -29.36 25.42
CA GLY A 555 4.65 -29.14 25.16
C GLY A 555 5.56 -29.12 26.40
N GLY A 556 5.03 -28.98 27.62
CA GLY A 556 5.79 -29.13 28.87
C GLY A 556 6.76 -28.00 29.21
N THR A 557 6.69 -26.87 28.52
CA THR A 557 7.55 -25.70 28.74
C THR A 557 7.29 -25.08 30.12
N HIS A 558 8.34 -24.77 30.87
CA HIS A 558 8.27 -24.07 32.14
C HIS A 558 8.41 -22.55 31.93
N HIS A 559 7.50 -21.77 32.49
CA HIS A 559 7.47 -20.32 32.40
C HIS A 559 7.67 -19.71 33.78
N VAL A 560 8.63 -18.79 33.91
CA VAL A 560 8.88 -18.05 35.15
C VAL A 560 8.88 -16.56 34.85
N HIS A 561 8.06 -15.81 35.57
CA HIS A 561 7.92 -14.36 35.45
C HIS A 561 8.45 -13.69 36.71
N PHE A 562 9.10 -12.55 36.53
CA PHE A 562 9.71 -11.79 37.60
C PHE A 562 9.27 -10.33 37.56
N VAL A 563 9.25 -9.69 38.73
CA VAL A 563 9.09 -8.25 38.91
C VAL A 563 10.24 -7.72 39.77
N GLN A 564 10.77 -6.55 39.42
CA GLN A 564 11.79 -5.89 40.24
C GLN A 564 11.18 -5.27 41.50
N LEU A 565 11.92 -5.34 42.60
CA LEU A 565 11.63 -4.69 43.86
C LEU A 565 12.68 -3.60 44.15
N VAL A 566 12.27 -2.53 44.81
CA VAL A 566 13.16 -1.58 45.50
C VAL A 566 12.58 -1.36 46.89
N ASP A 567 13.37 -1.62 47.94
CA ASP A 567 12.92 -1.58 49.34
C ASP A 567 11.63 -2.41 49.60
N GLY A 568 11.46 -3.52 48.87
CA GLY A 568 10.27 -4.38 48.97
C GLY A 568 9.03 -3.89 48.21
N VAL A 569 9.12 -2.78 47.45
CA VAL A 569 8.03 -2.26 46.62
C VAL A 569 8.25 -2.61 45.15
N GLU A 570 7.21 -3.13 44.50
CA GLU A 570 7.24 -3.52 43.08
C GLU A 570 7.35 -2.31 42.15
N ILE A 571 8.18 -2.43 41.12
CA ILE A 571 8.22 -1.50 39.99
C ILE A 571 7.29 -2.04 38.88
N SER A 572 6.19 -1.35 38.60
CA SER A 572 5.10 -1.86 37.75
C SER A 572 5.50 -2.20 36.31
N ASN A 573 6.53 -1.55 35.78
CA ASN A 573 7.00 -1.72 34.40
C ASN A 573 8.42 -2.31 34.29
N ALA A 574 8.99 -2.81 35.40
CA ALA A 574 10.28 -3.49 35.41
C ALA A 574 10.08 -4.99 35.65
N VAL A 575 9.93 -5.74 34.56
CA VAL A 575 9.58 -7.16 34.59
C VAL A 575 10.59 -7.99 33.80
N ALA A 576 10.62 -9.29 34.05
CA ALA A 576 11.38 -10.23 33.25
C ALA A 576 10.62 -11.54 33.11
N ASN A 577 10.94 -12.32 32.09
CA ASN A 577 10.44 -13.69 31.94
C ASN A 577 11.56 -14.62 31.47
N ALA A 578 11.53 -15.85 31.97
CA ALA A 578 12.41 -16.93 31.59
C ALA A 578 11.57 -18.16 31.21
N ASN A 579 11.83 -18.70 30.03
CA ASN A 579 11.14 -19.88 29.50
C ASN A 579 12.16 -21.02 29.37
N PHE A 580 11.79 -22.21 29.86
CA PHE A 580 12.64 -23.39 29.87
C PHE A 580 11.94 -24.56 29.20
N SER A 581 12.70 -25.41 28.52
CA SER A 581 12.21 -26.67 27.97
C SER A 581 11.85 -27.67 29.07
N PRO A 582 11.11 -28.75 28.74
CA PRO A 582 10.70 -29.76 29.72
C PRO A 582 11.87 -30.43 30.47
N ASP A 583 13.07 -30.44 29.89
CA ASP A 583 14.29 -30.97 30.51
C ASP A 583 15.06 -29.93 31.34
N GLY A 584 14.57 -28.69 31.42
CA GLY A 584 15.18 -27.59 32.18
C GLY A 584 16.19 -26.74 31.40
N SER A 585 16.40 -26.98 30.10
CA SER A 585 17.26 -26.10 29.28
C SER A 585 16.62 -24.74 29.00
N VAL A 586 17.42 -23.68 28.86
CA VAL A 586 16.91 -22.31 28.64
C VAL A 586 16.46 -22.14 27.19
N TYR A 587 15.18 -21.83 26.95
CA TYR A 587 14.69 -21.43 25.62
C TYR A 587 14.93 -19.94 25.38
N SER A 588 14.47 -19.10 26.31
CA SER A 588 14.52 -17.65 26.15
C SER A 588 14.39 -16.94 27.49
N VAL A 589 15.16 -15.88 27.68
CA VAL A 589 15.01 -14.97 28.82
C VAL A 589 14.98 -13.55 28.30
N TYR A 590 13.99 -12.78 28.74
CA TYR A 590 13.86 -11.37 28.43
C TYR A 590 13.68 -10.57 29.72
N SER A 591 14.27 -9.37 29.77
CA SER A 591 14.24 -8.52 30.95
C SER A 591 14.15 -7.06 30.58
N SER A 592 13.19 -6.35 31.17
CA SER A 592 13.06 -4.90 31.16
C SER A 592 13.42 -4.29 32.53
N LEU A 593 14.17 -5.02 33.36
CA LEU A 593 14.59 -4.56 34.69
C LEU A 593 15.49 -3.32 34.59
N VAL A 594 15.37 -2.42 35.55
CA VAL A 594 16.02 -1.09 35.52
C VAL A 594 17.28 -1.11 36.41
N PRO A 595 18.39 -0.48 36.01
CA PRO A 595 19.62 -0.50 36.82
C PRO A 595 19.44 0.12 38.22
N THR A 596 19.79 -0.63 39.27
CA THR A 596 19.66 -0.21 40.69
C THR A 596 20.68 0.85 41.11
N ALA A 597 21.77 1.05 40.36
CA ALA A 597 22.79 2.06 40.65
C ALA A 597 22.29 3.53 40.53
N SER A 598 21.07 3.72 40.04
CA SER A 598 20.41 5.03 39.87
C SER A 598 19.12 5.22 40.69
N SER A 599 18.70 4.24 41.50
CA SER A 599 17.44 4.33 42.24
C SER A 599 17.62 4.96 43.63
N ALA A 600 17.00 6.13 43.85
CA ALA A 600 16.76 6.64 45.19
C ALA A 600 15.89 5.63 45.97
N SER A 601 16.23 5.37 47.23
CA SER A 601 15.45 4.50 48.12
C SER A 601 14.01 5.00 48.26
N PHE A 602 13.03 4.10 48.18
CA PHE A 602 11.61 4.37 48.46
C PHE A 602 11.42 4.84 49.91
N VAL A 603 12.24 4.33 50.84
CA VAL A 603 12.29 4.79 52.25
C VAL A 603 12.81 6.24 52.32
N SER A 604 13.82 6.60 51.54
CA SER A 604 14.30 8.00 51.44
C SER A 604 13.25 8.94 50.83
N PHE A 605 12.44 8.47 49.89
CA PHE A 605 11.35 9.26 49.30
C PHE A 605 10.18 9.44 50.26
N THR A 606 9.70 8.36 50.89
CA THR A 606 8.60 8.44 51.85
C THR A 606 8.96 9.25 53.09
N SER A 607 10.22 9.23 53.53
CA SER A 607 10.72 10.10 54.61
C SER A 607 10.82 11.58 54.22
N SER A 608 10.88 11.91 52.91
CA SER A 608 10.94 13.29 52.41
C SER A 608 9.60 14.04 52.48
N PHE A 609 8.47 13.32 52.57
CA PHE A 609 7.15 13.91 52.87
C PHE A 609 7.11 14.60 54.25
N GLY A 610 7.98 14.18 55.17
CA GLY A 610 8.15 14.82 56.49
C GLY A 610 8.72 16.25 56.44
N ARG A 611 9.19 16.74 55.28
CA ARG A 611 9.67 18.12 55.06
C ARG A 611 8.73 18.94 54.15
N GLY A 612 7.41 18.77 54.29
CA GLY A 612 6.41 19.74 53.83
C GLY A 612 5.54 19.36 52.62
N GLY A 613 5.50 18.09 52.21
CA GLY A 613 4.53 17.59 51.22
C GLY A 613 3.72 16.45 51.79
N GLU A 614 2.38 16.51 51.74
CA GLU A 614 1.53 15.40 52.17
C GLU A 614 1.39 14.36 51.04
N GLU A 615 1.47 13.07 51.40
CA GLU A 615 1.17 11.96 50.48
C GLU A 615 -0.31 12.00 50.09
N ILE A 616 -0.63 11.89 48.80
CA ILE A 616 -2.04 11.86 48.39
C ILE A 616 -2.70 10.57 48.88
N SER A 617 -3.87 10.70 49.49
CA SER A 617 -4.69 9.52 49.82
C SER A 617 -5.21 8.83 48.55
N VAL A 618 -5.50 7.53 48.63
CA VAL A 618 -6.11 6.78 47.51
C VAL A 618 -7.47 7.38 47.10
N ASN A 619 -8.22 7.98 48.02
CA ASN A 619 -9.45 8.73 47.72
C ASN A 619 -9.18 9.94 46.83
N ALA A 620 -8.12 10.70 47.13
CA ALA A 620 -7.72 11.83 46.32
C ALA A 620 -7.23 11.38 44.93
N ALA A 621 -6.53 10.24 44.84
CA ALA A 621 -6.10 9.65 43.58
C ALA A 621 -7.30 9.27 42.68
N VAL A 622 -8.29 8.57 43.25
CA VAL A 622 -9.53 8.21 42.54
C VAL A 622 -10.33 9.44 42.12
N ALA A 623 -10.42 10.46 42.97
CA ALA A 623 -11.10 11.71 42.62
C ALA A 623 -10.37 12.49 41.50
N LYS A 624 -9.03 12.51 41.51
CA LYS A 624 -8.23 13.09 40.43
C LYS A 624 -8.45 12.37 39.11
N PHE A 625 -8.41 11.03 39.12
CA PHE A 625 -8.74 10.23 37.93
C PHE A 625 -10.14 10.52 37.40
N ALA A 626 -11.14 10.60 38.30
CA ALA A 626 -12.52 10.88 37.93
C ALA A 626 -12.63 12.22 37.18
N VAL A 627 -12.08 13.29 37.77
CA VAL A 627 -12.12 14.65 37.18
C VAL A 627 -11.36 14.71 35.87
N SER A 628 -10.16 14.13 35.79
CA SER A 628 -9.36 14.10 34.55
C SER A 628 -10.06 13.36 33.40
N ASN A 629 -10.89 12.36 33.71
CA ASN A 629 -11.68 11.64 32.72
C ASN A 629 -13.05 12.29 32.43
N GLY A 630 -13.42 13.36 33.13
CA GLY A 630 -14.69 14.08 32.92
C GLY A 630 -15.87 13.55 33.74
N PHE A 631 -15.60 12.69 34.72
CA PHE A 631 -16.59 12.26 35.70
C PHE A 631 -16.72 13.27 36.84
N ALA A 632 -17.88 13.30 37.48
CA ALA A 632 -18.05 14.03 38.73
C ALA A 632 -17.14 13.46 39.81
N ALA A 633 -16.48 14.32 40.59
CA ALA A 633 -15.67 13.89 41.72
C ALA A 633 -16.56 13.11 42.72
N PRO A 634 -16.18 11.89 43.13
CA PRO A 634 -16.95 11.12 44.10
C PRO A 634 -17.09 11.88 45.42
N THR A 635 -18.32 12.00 45.92
CA THR A 635 -18.62 12.73 47.16
C THR A 635 -18.50 11.84 48.41
N LYS A 636 -18.54 10.51 48.25
CA LYS A 636 -18.34 9.52 49.33
C LYS A 636 -17.63 8.27 48.77
N LEU A 637 -16.38 8.05 49.18
CA LEU A 637 -15.63 6.82 48.92
C LEU A 637 -15.38 6.08 50.24
N THR A 638 -15.47 4.75 50.21
CA THR A 638 -15.11 3.88 51.34
C THR A 638 -13.81 3.16 51.00
N VAL A 639 -12.77 3.34 51.83
CA VAL A 639 -11.47 2.66 51.65
C VAL A 639 -11.33 1.56 52.67
N ARG A 640 -11.03 0.35 52.21
CA ARG A 640 -10.66 -0.78 53.06
C ARG A 640 -9.27 -1.25 52.69
N GLN A 641 -8.34 -1.24 53.65
CA GLN A 641 -7.00 -1.78 53.44
C GLN A 641 -6.97 -3.26 53.82
N GLN A 642 -6.45 -4.10 52.93
CA GLN A 642 -6.25 -5.53 53.12
C GLN A 642 -4.80 -5.87 52.75
N GLY A 643 -3.92 -5.88 53.74
CA GLY A 643 -2.47 -6.01 53.51
C GLY A 643 -1.92 -4.84 52.68
N ALA A 644 -1.32 -5.15 51.53
CA ALA A 644 -0.77 -4.17 50.59
C ALA A 644 -1.81 -3.57 49.61
N THR A 645 -3.02 -4.13 49.57
CA THR A 645 -4.09 -3.71 48.66
C THR A 645 -5.05 -2.75 49.37
N TYR A 646 -5.47 -1.71 48.68
CA TYR A 646 -6.54 -0.80 49.09
C TYR A 646 -7.74 -1.01 48.18
N VAL A 647 -8.88 -1.38 48.74
CA VAL A 647 -10.15 -1.53 48.01
C VAL A 647 -10.97 -0.27 48.23
N VAL A 648 -11.29 0.44 47.14
CA VAL A 648 -12.06 1.69 47.18
C VAL A 648 -13.44 1.45 46.56
N SER A 649 -14.48 1.54 47.38
CA SER A 649 -15.88 1.34 46.98
C SER A 649 -16.65 2.67 46.96
N GLY A 650 -17.72 2.76 46.17
CA GLY A 650 -18.60 3.93 46.10
C GLY A 650 -18.24 4.97 45.02
N ALA A 651 -17.36 4.62 44.09
CA ALA A 651 -17.13 5.43 42.89
C ALA A 651 -18.24 5.13 41.86
N ASN A 652 -19.19 6.06 41.69
CA ASN A 652 -20.37 5.84 40.83
C ASN A 652 -20.07 5.67 39.32
N PHE A 653 -18.81 5.84 38.90
CA PHE A 653 -18.38 5.70 37.51
C PHE A 653 -17.69 4.36 37.23
N THR A 654 -17.57 3.46 38.23
CA THR A 654 -16.96 2.14 38.04
C THR A 654 -18.01 1.04 38.14
N ALA A 655 -17.81 -0.04 37.37
CA ALA A 655 -18.68 -1.22 37.39
C ALA A 655 -18.44 -2.11 38.61
N GLN A 656 -17.27 -1.97 39.24
CA GLN A 656 -16.87 -2.69 40.46
C GLN A 656 -15.90 -1.85 41.31
N ASP A 657 -15.56 -2.34 42.49
CA ASP A 657 -14.65 -1.67 43.42
C ASP A 657 -13.23 -1.52 42.83
N ILE A 658 -12.60 -0.37 43.06
CA ILE A 658 -11.26 -0.07 42.56
C ILE A 658 -10.23 -0.74 43.47
N HIS A 659 -9.37 -1.58 42.90
CA HIS A 659 -8.22 -2.14 43.61
C HIS A 659 -7.00 -1.27 43.38
N ALA A 660 -6.36 -0.82 44.46
CA ALA A 660 -5.24 0.10 44.43
C ALA A 660 -4.02 -0.45 45.18
N PHE A 661 -2.83 -0.25 44.62
CA PHE A 661 -1.55 -0.66 45.19
C PHE A 661 -0.57 0.51 45.19
N LYS A 662 0.32 0.56 46.19
CA LYS A 662 1.49 1.46 46.13
C LYS A 662 2.60 0.77 45.34
N LYS A 663 3.06 1.41 44.27
CA LYS A 663 4.12 0.88 43.40
C LYS A 663 5.07 1.99 42.94
N LEU A 664 6.18 1.58 42.32
CA LEU A 664 7.09 2.46 41.61
C LEU A 664 6.83 2.39 40.11
N TYR A 665 6.96 3.52 39.42
CA TYR A 665 6.84 3.60 37.96
C TYR A 665 8.11 4.19 37.34
N GLY A 666 8.77 3.44 36.45
CA GLY A 666 9.97 3.89 35.76
C GLY A 666 9.65 4.79 34.56
N LYS A 667 10.11 6.04 34.55
CA LYS A 667 9.89 6.99 33.45
C LYS A 667 11.08 7.94 33.30
N GLY A 668 11.68 8.00 32.10
CA GLY A 668 12.72 8.98 31.77
C GLY A 668 14.02 8.86 32.57
N GLY A 669 14.39 7.66 33.01
CA GLY A 669 15.59 7.41 33.82
C GLY A 669 15.41 7.60 35.33
N GLY A 670 14.22 7.99 35.79
CA GLY A 670 13.87 8.09 37.21
C GLY A 670 12.73 7.15 37.63
N MET A 671 12.57 6.96 38.93
CA MET A 671 11.49 6.18 39.55
C MET A 671 10.47 7.11 40.22
N ILE A 672 9.19 6.96 39.90
CA ILE A 672 8.11 7.77 40.46
C ILE A 672 7.22 6.89 41.34
N PRO A 673 7.14 7.17 42.65
CA PRO A 673 6.18 6.52 43.54
C PRO A 673 4.74 6.89 43.19
N CYS A 674 3.88 5.89 43.05
CA CYS A 674 2.51 6.09 42.55
C CYS A 674 1.51 5.11 43.16
N TRP A 675 0.24 5.49 43.07
CA TRP A 675 -0.89 4.59 43.13
C TRP A 675 -1.07 3.89 41.78
N ASP A 676 -1.10 2.56 41.78
CA ASP A 676 -1.53 1.70 40.68
C ASP A 676 -3.00 1.37 40.94
N LEU A 677 -3.91 1.97 40.15
CA LEU A 677 -5.36 1.81 40.27
C LEU A 677 -5.88 0.92 39.15
N SER A 678 -6.57 -0.16 39.48
CA SER A 678 -7.35 -0.97 38.55
C SER A 678 -8.79 -0.47 38.51
N VAL A 679 -9.17 0.17 37.41
CA VAL A 679 -10.46 0.87 37.25
C VAL A 679 -11.26 0.24 36.11
N ASP A 680 -12.34 -0.44 36.46
CA ASP A 680 -13.31 -0.97 35.50
C ASP A 680 -14.41 0.08 35.26
N LEU A 681 -14.42 0.71 34.08
CA LEU A 681 -15.42 1.70 33.69
C LEU A 681 -16.68 1.05 33.07
N GLY A 682 -16.72 -0.28 32.94
CA GLY A 682 -17.82 -1.05 32.35
C GLY A 682 -17.82 -1.14 30.83
N TYR A 683 -17.15 -0.22 30.13
CA TYR A 683 -16.93 -0.24 28.68
C TYR A 683 -15.45 -0.31 28.29
N THR A 684 -14.56 -0.02 29.23
CA THR A 684 -13.11 -0.20 29.14
C THR A 684 -12.58 -0.50 30.54
N TRP A 685 -11.49 -1.25 30.62
CA TRP A 685 -10.75 -1.49 31.84
C TRP A 685 -9.42 -0.75 31.78
N GLN A 686 -9.20 0.18 32.70
CA GLN A 686 -8.00 1.01 32.73
C GLN A 686 -7.16 0.74 33.97
N ASN A 687 -5.86 0.64 33.76
CA ASN A 687 -4.86 0.64 34.81
C ASN A 687 -4.13 1.98 34.86
N VAL A 688 -4.31 2.71 35.96
CA VAL A 688 -3.98 4.12 36.08
C VAL A 688 -2.91 4.32 37.14
N PHE A 689 -1.85 5.04 36.78
CA PHE A 689 -0.75 5.37 37.68
C PHE A 689 -0.84 6.83 38.11
N VAL A 690 -1.02 7.10 39.40
CA VAL A 690 -1.17 8.46 39.96
C VAL A 690 -0.03 8.74 40.95
N SER A 691 0.75 9.80 40.72
CA SER A 691 1.90 10.15 41.57
C SER A 691 1.50 10.37 43.03
N LEU A 692 2.23 9.75 43.96
CA LEU A 692 2.00 9.90 45.41
C LEU A 692 2.31 11.31 45.93
N SER A 693 3.12 12.09 45.22
CA SER A 693 3.53 13.45 45.64
C SER A 693 2.73 14.57 45.00
N SER A 694 2.33 14.44 43.72
CA SER A 694 1.66 15.51 42.98
C SER A 694 0.18 15.24 42.71
N GLY A 695 -0.29 14.00 42.77
CA GLY A 695 -1.62 13.63 42.30
C GLY A 695 -1.80 13.72 40.78
N GLU A 696 -0.71 13.91 40.04
CA GLU A 696 -0.70 13.85 38.58
C GLU A 696 -0.84 12.41 38.10
N ILE A 697 -1.62 12.20 37.04
CA ILE A 697 -1.72 10.91 36.36
C ILE A 697 -0.50 10.78 35.47
N ILE A 698 0.40 9.86 35.79
CA ILE A 698 1.71 9.74 35.14
C ILE A 698 1.73 8.73 33.98
N ALA A 699 0.79 7.78 33.98
CA ALA A 699 0.59 6.78 32.93
C ALA A 699 -0.81 6.13 33.04
N VAL A 700 -1.35 5.70 31.91
CA VAL A 700 -2.55 4.86 31.81
C VAL A 700 -2.29 3.72 30.82
N SER A 701 -2.62 2.49 31.22
CA SER A 701 -2.66 1.31 30.36
C SER A 701 -4.11 0.89 30.19
N ASP A 702 -4.57 0.69 28.95
CA ASP A 702 -5.91 0.17 28.66
C ASP A 702 -5.82 -1.35 28.47
N TRP A 703 -6.63 -2.09 29.23
CA TRP A 703 -6.67 -3.56 29.23
C TRP A 703 -7.83 -4.10 28.39
N SER A 704 -8.56 -3.23 27.69
CA SER A 704 -9.70 -3.62 26.86
C SER A 704 -9.25 -4.10 25.49
N SER A 705 -9.92 -5.13 24.98
CA SER A 705 -10.01 -5.38 23.54
C SER A 705 -11.24 -4.62 23.03
N ASP A 706 -11.06 -3.61 22.19
CA ASP A 706 -12.11 -2.71 21.72
C ASP A 706 -13.20 -3.38 20.85
N PHE A 707 -14.25 -3.96 21.45
CA PHE A 707 -15.63 -4.04 20.89
C PHE A 707 -16.64 -4.59 21.91
N ARG A 708 -17.91 -4.14 21.87
CA ARG A 708 -18.98 -4.78 22.65
C ARG A 708 -19.39 -6.10 22.02
N ASP A 709 -19.67 -7.11 22.84
CA ASP A 709 -20.26 -8.37 22.37
C ASP A 709 -21.63 -8.10 21.70
N ALA A 710 -21.81 -8.59 20.48
CA ALA A 710 -23.08 -8.56 19.77
C ALA A 710 -23.68 -9.97 19.66
N THR A 711 -25.00 -10.05 19.77
CA THR A 711 -25.76 -11.30 19.64
C THR A 711 -26.91 -11.11 18.68
N TYR A 712 -27.08 -12.03 17.74
CA TYR A 712 -28.13 -12.00 16.72
C TYR A 712 -28.94 -13.29 16.78
N LEU A 713 -30.25 -13.19 16.53
CA LEU A 713 -31.09 -14.36 16.22
C LEU A 713 -31.39 -14.33 14.71
N ALA A 714 -30.81 -15.26 13.96
CA ALA A 714 -30.86 -15.29 12.50
C ALA A 714 -30.89 -16.73 11.97
N VAL A 715 -31.18 -16.92 10.68
CA VAL A 715 -30.98 -18.21 10.01
C VAL A 715 -29.49 -18.55 10.11
N SER A 716 -29.16 -19.82 10.35
CA SER A 716 -27.76 -20.26 10.32
C SER A 716 -27.12 -19.78 9.01
N PRO A 717 -25.93 -19.14 9.04
CA PRO A 717 -25.31 -18.63 7.81
C PRO A 717 -25.05 -19.69 6.75
N PHE A 718 -25.07 -20.97 7.13
CA PHE A 718 -24.80 -22.11 6.25
C PHE A 718 -26.06 -22.88 5.87
N ASP A 719 -27.23 -22.42 6.31
CA ASP A 719 -28.52 -22.94 5.87
C ASP A 719 -29.13 -21.96 4.84
N GLN A 720 -29.81 -22.52 3.85
CA GLN A 720 -30.48 -21.72 2.82
C GLN A 720 -31.62 -20.87 3.40
N ALA A 721 -32.41 -21.43 4.31
CA ALA A 721 -33.63 -20.81 4.82
C ALA A 721 -34.03 -21.45 6.16
N PRO A 722 -34.89 -20.81 6.97
CA PRO A 722 -35.29 -21.36 8.26
C PRO A 722 -36.19 -22.59 8.11
N TYR A 723 -35.97 -23.60 8.96
CA TYR A 723 -36.85 -24.75 9.11
C TYR A 723 -37.76 -24.56 10.33
N ASN A 724 -39.08 -24.72 10.17
CA ASN A 724 -40.07 -24.61 11.27
C ASN A 724 -39.96 -23.34 12.14
N SER A 725 -39.67 -22.19 11.52
CA SER A 725 -39.44 -20.90 12.21
C SER A 725 -38.23 -20.87 13.15
N GLN A 726 -37.36 -21.88 13.11
CA GLN A 726 -36.19 -21.92 13.98
C GLN A 726 -35.09 -21.02 13.43
N LEU A 727 -34.58 -20.17 14.32
CA LEU A 727 -33.41 -19.32 14.12
C LEU A 727 -32.31 -19.74 15.09
N THR A 728 -31.06 -19.47 14.73
CA THR A 728 -29.87 -19.75 15.51
C THR A 728 -29.38 -18.47 16.19
N GLN A 729 -29.03 -18.59 17.47
CA GLN A 729 -28.36 -17.50 18.17
C GLN A 729 -26.88 -17.48 17.81
N LEU A 730 -26.44 -16.37 17.21
CA LEU A 730 -25.06 -16.14 16.80
C LEU A 730 -24.45 -15.07 17.72
N ARG A 731 -23.25 -15.34 18.25
CA ARG A 731 -22.49 -14.38 19.07
C ARG A 731 -21.19 -14.04 18.36
N ASN A 732 -20.94 -12.75 18.14
CA ASN A 732 -19.76 -12.21 17.45
C ASN A 732 -19.36 -13.01 16.18
N PRO A 733 -20.28 -13.23 15.23
CA PRO A 733 -20.05 -14.10 14.07
C PRO A 733 -19.09 -13.53 13.01
N TRP A 734 -18.54 -12.32 13.21
CA TRP A 734 -17.64 -11.67 12.25
C TRP A 734 -16.27 -12.35 12.16
N ASP A 735 -15.69 -12.31 10.96
CA ASP A 735 -14.29 -12.63 10.77
C ASP A 735 -13.44 -11.37 11.00
N ILE A 736 -12.49 -11.44 11.92
CA ILE A 736 -11.66 -10.28 12.30
C ILE A 736 -10.65 -9.87 11.22
N ASN A 737 -10.37 -10.71 10.21
CA ASN A 737 -9.50 -10.30 9.11
C ASN A 737 -10.25 -9.37 8.15
N ALA A 738 -11.50 -9.74 7.83
CA ALA A 738 -12.38 -8.99 6.96
C ALA A 738 -13.07 -7.80 7.64
N SER A 739 -13.51 -7.99 8.88
CA SER A 739 -14.24 -7.03 9.70
C SER A 739 -13.49 -6.77 11.02
N PRO A 740 -12.34 -6.06 10.99
CA PRO A 740 -11.42 -5.93 12.13
C PRO A 740 -12.01 -5.22 13.35
N TYR A 741 -13.09 -4.46 13.18
CA TYR A 741 -13.80 -3.76 14.25
C TYR A 741 -15.21 -4.33 14.49
N GLY A 742 -15.47 -5.56 14.02
CA GLY A 742 -16.80 -6.15 13.99
C GLY A 742 -17.74 -5.47 13.00
N TRP A 743 -19.02 -5.82 13.06
CA TRP A 743 -20.02 -5.37 12.08
C TRP A 743 -20.76 -4.09 12.48
N HIS A 744 -20.49 -3.49 13.65
CA HIS A 744 -21.22 -2.31 14.13
C HIS A 744 -20.39 -1.03 14.15
N VAL A 745 -19.12 -1.08 13.76
CA VAL A 745 -18.26 0.10 13.69
C VAL A 745 -18.24 0.63 12.25
N VAL A 746 -18.52 1.92 12.08
CA VAL A 746 -18.36 2.64 10.81
C VAL A 746 -17.70 3.98 11.05
N ASN A 747 -16.67 4.31 10.25
CA ASN A 747 -15.91 5.56 10.39
C ASN A 747 -15.40 5.84 11.81
N GLY A 748 -15.00 4.79 12.53
CA GLY A 748 -14.49 4.88 13.91
C GLY A 748 -15.57 5.04 14.99
N GLY A 749 -16.86 5.06 14.65
CA GLY A 749 -17.97 5.10 15.60
C GLY A 749 -18.72 3.77 15.69
N GLU A 750 -18.91 3.24 16.91
CA GLU A 750 -19.78 2.09 17.17
C GLU A 750 -21.26 2.52 17.10
N ARG A 751 -22.04 1.78 16.31
CA ARG A 751 -23.48 1.97 16.14
C ARG A 751 -24.26 0.90 16.89
N THR A 752 -25.46 1.24 17.33
CA THR A 752 -26.37 0.33 18.05
C THR A 752 -27.53 -0.16 17.18
N ASP A 753 -27.46 0.05 15.87
CA ASP A 753 -28.42 -0.40 14.87
C ASP A 753 -27.76 -1.33 13.83
N THR A 754 -28.55 -1.90 12.92
CA THR A 754 -28.10 -2.74 11.80
C THR A 754 -27.43 -1.93 10.67
N TYR A 755 -26.48 -1.06 11.05
CA TYR A 755 -25.64 -0.30 10.14
C TYR A 755 -24.18 -0.45 10.58
N GLY A 756 -23.41 -1.14 9.75
CA GLY A 756 -21.98 -1.40 9.91
C GLY A 756 -21.12 -0.87 8.78
N ASN A 757 -19.83 -1.22 8.81
CA ASN A 757 -18.87 -0.90 7.75
C ASN A 757 -19.23 -1.53 6.39
N ASN A 758 -19.76 -2.74 6.40
CA ASN A 758 -19.95 -3.53 5.17
C ASN A 758 -21.35 -3.32 4.57
N VAL A 759 -22.36 -3.13 5.43
CA VAL A 759 -23.77 -3.05 5.03
C VAL A 759 -24.59 -2.19 5.99
N ALA A 760 -25.55 -1.45 5.43
CA ALA A 760 -26.63 -0.78 6.15
C ALA A 760 -27.97 -1.45 5.79
N ALA A 761 -28.56 -2.19 6.73
CA ALA A 761 -29.78 -2.96 6.53
C ALA A 761 -31.01 -2.28 7.15
N ALA A 762 -32.13 -2.22 6.42
CA ALA A 762 -33.39 -1.65 6.89
C ALA A 762 -34.61 -2.28 6.19
N SER A 763 -35.82 -2.08 6.75
CA SER A 763 -37.09 -2.40 6.08
C SER A 763 -37.58 -1.19 5.27
N ASN A 764 -38.12 -1.38 4.06
CA ASN A 764 -38.57 -0.30 3.17
C ASN A 764 -39.93 -0.54 2.45
N PRO A 765 -41.01 -0.91 3.15
CA PRO A 765 -42.27 -1.32 2.52
C PRO A 765 -43.04 -0.19 1.84
N SER A 766 -42.75 1.06 2.20
CA SER A 766 -43.30 2.24 1.56
C SER A 766 -42.30 2.91 0.60
N GLY A 767 -41.34 2.13 0.10
CA GLY A 767 -40.28 2.61 -0.79
C GLY A 767 -40.79 3.15 -2.13
N SER A 768 -39.87 3.73 -2.91
CA SER A 768 -40.12 4.14 -4.29
C SER A 768 -38.86 4.07 -5.15
N TYR A 769 -39.05 4.08 -6.47
CA TYR A 769 -37.95 4.06 -7.45
C TYR A 769 -37.00 5.26 -7.36
N SER A 770 -37.43 6.39 -6.76
CA SER A 770 -36.67 7.65 -6.74
C SER A 770 -36.00 7.97 -5.41
N GLN A 771 -35.89 7.00 -4.48
CA GLN A 771 -35.26 7.25 -3.17
C GLN A 771 -33.74 7.47 -3.29
N THR A 772 -33.25 8.54 -2.65
CA THR A 772 -31.82 8.83 -2.53
C THR A 772 -31.16 7.98 -1.45
N ASN A 773 -29.83 7.80 -1.50
CA ASN A 773 -29.10 7.07 -0.46
C ASN A 773 -29.31 7.66 0.94
N ALA A 774 -29.40 9.00 1.05
CA ALA A 774 -29.69 9.65 2.33
C ALA A 774 -31.06 9.25 2.90
N GLN A 775 -32.08 9.12 2.06
CA GLN A 775 -33.41 8.64 2.48
C GLN A 775 -33.36 7.17 2.92
N LEU A 776 -32.58 6.33 2.24
CA LEU A 776 -32.40 4.92 2.61
C LEU A 776 -31.64 4.76 3.92
N PHE A 777 -30.57 5.53 4.14
CA PHE A 777 -29.85 5.54 5.41
C PHE A 777 -30.70 6.03 6.59
N ALA A 778 -31.67 6.92 6.32
CA ALA A 778 -32.61 7.42 7.32
C ALA A 778 -33.79 6.46 7.62
N LEU A 779 -33.92 5.33 6.89
CA LEU A 779 -34.97 4.35 7.17
C LEU A 779 -34.85 3.78 8.59
N PRO A 780 -35.98 3.47 9.26
CA PRO A 780 -35.98 2.84 10.57
C PRO A 780 -35.22 1.51 10.57
N LYS A 781 -34.42 1.30 11.61
CA LYS A 781 -33.61 0.10 11.83
C LYS A 781 -33.88 -0.44 13.24
N PRO A 782 -33.84 -1.76 13.45
CA PRO A 782 -33.81 -2.30 14.80
C PRO A 782 -32.59 -1.74 15.55
N THR A 783 -32.79 -1.30 16.79
CA THR A 783 -31.76 -0.73 17.66
C THR A 783 -31.67 -1.50 18.98
N SER A 784 -30.45 -1.65 19.50
CA SER A 784 -30.18 -2.32 20.77
C SER A 784 -28.92 -1.75 21.41
N SER A 785 -29.04 -1.13 22.59
CA SER A 785 -27.90 -0.54 23.31
C SER A 785 -26.87 -1.58 23.80
N SER A 786 -27.30 -2.84 23.95
CA SER A 786 -26.46 -3.98 24.28
C SER A 786 -26.06 -4.82 23.06
N LEU A 787 -26.30 -4.33 21.83
CA LEU A 787 -26.08 -5.07 20.58
C LEU A 787 -26.70 -6.48 20.57
N THR A 788 -27.84 -6.64 21.25
CA THR A 788 -28.61 -7.87 21.30
C THR A 788 -29.83 -7.75 20.40
N PHE A 789 -29.80 -8.40 19.25
CA PHE A 789 -30.82 -8.37 18.19
C PHE A 789 -31.56 -9.71 18.11
N SER A 790 -32.39 -9.99 19.13
CA SER A 790 -33.09 -11.28 19.28
C SER A 790 -34.57 -11.20 18.90
N TYR A 791 -34.86 -11.00 17.62
CA TYR A 791 -36.24 -10.97 17.09
C TYR A 791 -36.65 -12.35 16.59
N GLN A 792 -37.84 -12.79 16.98
CA GLN A 792 -38.37 -14.12 16.64
C GLN A 792 -38.96 -14.13 15.23
N LEU A 793 -38.90 -15.28 14.56
CA LEU A 793 -39.64 -15.57 13.34
C LEU A 793 -40.89 -16.38 13.66
N ASN A 794 -42.01 -16.05 13.04
CA ASN A 794 -43.21 -16.87 13.03
C ASN A 794 -43.69 -17.11 11.59
N ASN A 795 -43.40 -18.31 11.07
CA ASN A 795 -43.76 -18.71 9.70
C ASN A 795 -45.27 -18.92 9.49
N ALA A 796 -46.09 -18.89 10.54
CA ALA A 796 -47.55 -18.93 10.44
C ALA A 796 -48.18 -17.55 10.24
N LEU A 797 -47.41 -16.47 10.35
CA LEU A 797 -47.84 -15.09 10.11
C LEU A 797 -47.35 -14.60 8.74
N GLN A 798 -47.97 -13.51 8.26
CA GLN A 798 -47.56 -12.86 7.01
C GLN A 798 -46.13 -12.30 7.11
N ALA A 799 -45.44 -12.16 5.99
CA ALA A 799 -44.09 -11.57 5.96
C ALA A 799 -44.06 -10.15 6.59
N MET A 800 -45.11 -9.37 6.35
CA MET A 800 -45.28 -8.01 6.89
C MET A 800 -45.88 -7.94 8.29
N ASP A 801 -46.00 -9.06 9.00
CA ASP A 801 -46.39 -9.03 10.41
C ASP A 801 -45.27 -8.39 11.26
N ALA A 802 -45.63 -7.58 12.24
CA ALA A 802 -44.67 -6.86 13.09
C ALA A 802 -43.67 -7.80 13.79
N THR A 803 -44.05 -9.05 14.06
CA THR A 803 -43.18 -10.10 14.60
C THR A 803 -41.99 -10.37 13.67
N ASN A 804 -42.24 -10.42 12.36
CA ASN A 804 -41.30 -10.90 11.36
C ASN A 804 -40.39 -9.78 10.80
N ILE A 805 -40.83 -8.52 10.84
CA ILE A 805 -40.13 -7.39 10.18
C ILE A 805 -38.70 -7.21 10.68
N ASN A 806 -38.50 -7.08 12.00
CA ASN A 806 -37.15 -6.85 12.53
C ASN A 806 -36.27 -8.10 12.42
N ALA A 807 -36.86 -9.30 12.52
CA ALA A 807 -36.15 -10.54 12.29
C ALA A 807 -35.63 -10.65 10.85
N ALA A 808 -36.41 -10.18 9.85
CA ALA A 808 -35.98 -10.15 8.45
C ALA A 808 -34.81 -9.18 8.23
N VAL A 809 -34.88 -7.97 8.80
CA VAL A 809 -33.78 -6.98 8.73
C VAL A 809 -32.49 -7.53 9.35
N VAL A 810 -32.59 -8.17 10.51
CA VAL A 810 -31.43 -8.76 11.21
C VAL A 810 -30.86 -9.94 10.42
N ASN A 811 -31.69 -10.80 9.85
CA ASN A 811 -31.20 -11.91 9.02
C ASN A 811 -30.42 -11.40 7.79
N MET A 812 -30.98 -10.42 7.07
CA MET A 812 -30.32 -9.81 5.92
C MET A 812 -29.00 -9.13 6.29
N PHE A 813 -28.95 -8.46 7.45
CA PHE A 813 -27.72 -7.86 7.98
C PHE A 813 -26.64 -8.92 8.24
N VAL A 814 -27.00 -10.01 8.94
CA VAL A 814 -26.08 -11.11 9.25
C VAL A 814 -25.59 -11.77 7.97
N ALA A 815 -26.49 -12.19 7.07
CA ALA A 815 -26.14 -12.85 5.82
C ALA A 815 -25.25 -11.96 4.95
N SER A 816 -25.57 -10.67 4.81
CA SER A 816 -24.75 -9.73 4.03
C SER A 816 -23.33 -9.59 4.57
N ASN A 817 -23.17 -9.49 5.89
CA ASN A 817 -21.83 -9.40 6.46
C ASN A 817 -21.05 -10.72 6.35
N ILE A 818 -21.71 -11.88 6.45
CA ILE A 818 -21.07 -13.18 6.21
C ILE A 818 -20.59 -13.29 4.75
N ALA A 819 -21.39 -12.83 3.80
CA ALA A 819 -21.00 -12.79 2.39
C ALA A 819 -19.77 -11.90 2.17
N HIS A 820 -19.78 -10.70 2.76
CA HIS A 820 -18.62 -9.81 2.77
C HIS A 820 -17.38 -10.51 3.33
N ASP A 821 -17.47 -11.06 4.54
CA ASP A 821 -16.33 -11.66 5.25
C ASP A 821 -15.77 -12.87 4.50
N PHE A 822 -16.65 -13.71 3.93
CA PHE A 822 -16.26 -14.80 3.05
C PHE A 822 -15.53 -14.27 1.82
N PHE A 823 -16.14 -13.41 1.00
CA PHE A 823 -15.50 -12.95 -0.24
C PHE A 823 -14.19 -12.19 0.01
N TYR A 824 -14.13 -11.42 1.10
CA TYR A 824 -12.91 -10.72 1.53
C TYR A 824 -11.75 -11.68 1.70
N ASN A 825 -11.95 -12.74 2.48
CA ASN A 825 -10.91 -13.73 2.73
C ASN A 825 -10.41 -14.35 1.43
N TYR A 826 -11.30 -14.67 0.49
CA TYR A 826 -10.95 -15.25 -0.81
C TYR A 826 -10.43 -14.25 -1.84
N GLY A 827 -10.32 -12.97 -1.49
CA GLY A 827 -9.58 -11.96 -2.24
C GLY A 827 -10.42 -10.85 -2.87
N PHE A 828 -11.70 -10.72 -2.52
CA PHE A 828 -12.49 -9.52 -2.80
C PHE A 828 -12.27 -8.49 -1.69
N THR A 829 -11.07 -7.95 -1.66
CA THR A 829 -10.62 -6.94 -0.68
C THR A 829 -10.85 -5.53 -1.22
N GLU A 830 -10.46 -4.52 -0.45
CA GLU A 830 -10.59 -3.11 -0.79
C GLU A 830 -9.91 -2.78 -2.13
N ASN A 831 -8.69 -3.26 -2.35
CA ASN A 831 -7.99 -3.10 -3.64
C ASN A 831 -8.63 -3.86 -4.81
N ALA A 832 -9.49 -4.83 -4.51
CA ALA A 832 -10.28 -5.55 -5.50
C ALA A 832 -11.70 -4.99 -5.63
N ALA A 833 -11.93 -3.76 -5.14
CA ALA A 833 -13.19 -3.03 -5.21
C ALA A 833 -14.36 -3.69 -4.48
N ASN A 834 -14.12 -4.14 -3.25
CA ASN A 834 -15.17 -4.61 -2.35
C ASN A 834 -16.13 -3.47 -1.94
N PHE A 835 -17.10 -3.79 -1.07
CA PHE A 835 -18.08 -2.83 -0.57
C PHE A 835 -17.82 -2.54 0.91
N GLN A 836 -17.20 -1.41 1.21
CA GLN A 836 -16.95 -0.97 2.58
C GLN A 836 -17.07 0.56 2.70
N PHE A 837 -17.72 1.04 3.77
CA PHE A 837 -17.79 2.47 4.03
C PHE A 837 -16.42 3.06 4.41
N ASN A 838 -15.60 2.27 5.08
CA ASN A 838 -14.23 2.60 5.45
C ASN A 838 -13.31 1.45 5.04
N ASN A 839 -12.27 1.77 4.25
CA ASN A 839 -11.31 0.78 3.75
C ASN A 839 -10.08 0.63 4.65
N PHE A 840 -10.07 1.31 5.81
CA PHE A 840 -8.98 1.26 6.80
C PHE A 840 -7.60 1.62 6.23
N GLY A 841 -7.56 2.41 5.16
CA GLY A 841 -6.34 2.73 4.42
C GLY A 841 -5.72 1.55 3.67
N ARG A 842 -6.45 0.44 3.48
CA ARG A 842 -5.98 -0.77 2.77
C ARG A 842 -6.07 -0.66 1.24
N GLY A 843 -6.58 0.46 0.73
CA GLY A 843 -6.68 0.80 -0.68
C GLY A 843 -8.13 0.76 -1.20
N GLY A 844 -8.33 0.72 -2.51
CA GLY A 844 -9.66 0.89 -3.11
C GLY A 844 -10.27 2.30 -2.95
N LEU A 845 -11.52 2.47 -3.37
CA LEU A 845 -12.34 3.66 -3.09
C LEU A 845 -13.38 3.31 -2.02
N GLU A 846 -13.30 3.98 -0.88
CA GLU A 846 -14.20 3.77 0.26
C GLU A 846 -15.55 4.49 0.08
N GLY A 847 -16.40 4.41 1.10
CA GLY A 847 -17.71 5.06 1.12
C GLY A 847 -18.78 4.28 0.38
N ASP A 848 -18.56 3.00 0.13
CA ASP A 848 -19.39 2.20 -0.78
C ASP A 848 -19.95 0.91 -0.17
N GLY A 849 -20.04 0.84 1.16
CA GLY A 849 -20.78 -0.23 1.83
C GLY A 849 -22.20 -0.39 1.28
N VAL A 850 -22.72 -1.63 1.32
CA VAL A 850 -23.99 -1.99 0.68
C VAL A 850 -25.18 -1.38 1.41
N ILE A 851 -26.11 -0.79 0.68
CA ILE A 851 -27.42 -0.39 1.19
C ILE A 851 -28.38 -1.54 0.91
N ALA A 852 -28.79 -2.24 1.97
CA ALA A 852 -29.66 -3.41 1.88
C ALA A 852 -31.05 -3.08 2.41
N THR A 853 -32.08 -3.19 1.58
CA THR A 853 -33.47 -3.03 2.01
C THR A 853 -34.25 -4.31 1.82
N CYS A 854 -35.03 -4.69 2.84
CA CYS A 854 -35.99 -5.79 2.75
C CYS A 854 -37.42 -5.27 2.75
N GLN A 855 -38.33 -6.14 2.32
CA GLN A 855 -39.76 -5.84 2.17
C GLN A 855 -39.99 -4.65 1.24
N ASP A 856 -39.04 -4.39 0.34
CA ASP A 856 -38.94 -3.12 -0.38
C ASP A 856 -40.18 -2.94 -1.26
N MET A 857 -40.81 -1.76 -1.18
CA MET A 857 -41.97 -1.36 -1.98
C MET A 857 -43.25 -2.21 -1.81
N PHE A 858 -43.35 -3.05 -0.78
CA PHE A 858 -44.50 -3.95 -0.60
C PHE A 858 -45.89 -3.27 -0.66
N TYR A 859 -46.02 -2.06 -0.11
CA TYR A 859 -47.27 -1.29 -0.09
C TYR A 859 -47.45 -0.35 -1.30
N THR A 860 -46.37 -0.07 -2.02
CA THR A 860 -46.35 0.98 -3.06
C THR A 860 -46.30 0.41 -4.47
N ASP A 861 -45.85 -0.82 -4.65
CA ASP A 861 -45.77 -1.48 -5.95
C ASP A 861 -46.00 -3.00 -5.84
N SER A 862 -47.12 -3.47 -6.38
CA SER A 862 -47.43 -4.90 -6.42
C SER A 862 -46.57 -5.68 -7.42
N GLN A 863 -45.87 -5.02 -8.35
CA GLN A 863 -44.92 -5.67 -9.26
C GLN A 863 -43.56 -5.93 -8.60
N SER A 864 -43.23 -5.19 -7.54
CA SER A 864 -42.02 -5.38 -6.72
C SER A 864 -42.23 -6.51 -5.69
N ARG A 865 -42.59 -7.69 -6.18
CA ARG A 865 -42.85 -8.91 -5.39
C ARG A 865 -42.24 -10.11 -6.08
N ASN A 866 -42.01 -11.19 -5.33
CA ASN A 866 -41.49 -12.46 -5.84
C ASN A 866 -40.16 -12.33 -6.60
N ASN A 867 -39.30 -11.40 -6.17
CA ASN A 867 -38.01 -11.15 -6.80
C ASN A 867 -37.01 -10.56 -5.79
N ALA A 868 -35.79 -10.30 -6.23
CA ALA A 868 -34.80 -9.47 -5.57
C ALA A 868 -33.93 -8.79 -6.65
N ASN A 869 -33.07 -7.86 -6.26
CA ASN A 869 -32.03 -7.35 -7.17
C ASN A 869 -30.90 -6.66 -6.41
N PHE A 870 -29.74 -6.63 -7.07
CA PHE A 870 -28.58 -5.87 -6.66
C PHE A 870 -28.16 -4.92 -7.77
N MET A 871 -28.09 -3.63 -7.45
CA MET A 871 -27.51 -2.61 -8.33
C MET A 871 -26.05 -2.40 -7.96
N THR A 872 -25.14 -2.69 -8.90
CA THR A 872 -23.70 -2.60 -8.70
C THR A 872 -23.10 -1.41 -9.46
N PRO A 873 -22.99 -0.22 -8.87
CA PRO A 873 -22.24 0.87 -9.47
C PRO A 873 -20.73 0.59 -9.38
N ALA A 874 -19.94 1.45 -10.03
CA ALA A 874 -18.49 1.46 -9.89
C ALA A 874 -18.08 1.66 -8.42
N GLU A 875 -16.86 1.24 -8.09
CA GLU A 875 -16.19 1.46 -6.81
C GLU A 875 -16.29 2.89 -6.29
N GLY A 876 -16.45 3.04 -4.98
CA GLY A 876 -16.69 4.33 -4.32
C GLY A 876 -18.16 4.78 -4.35
N GLN A 877 -19.07 3.94 -4.85
CA GLN A 877 -20.53 4.16 -4.77
C GLN A 877 -21.20 2.92 -4.19
N SER A 878 -22.06 3.11 -3.18
CA SER A 878 -22.77 2.02 -2.51
C SER A 878 -23.55 1.15 -3.50
N GLY A 879 -23.30 -0.16 -3.43
CA GLY A 879 -24.22 -1.15 -3.99
C GLY A 879 -25.59 -1.07 -3.31
N ARG A 880 -26.66 -1.34 -4.05
CA ARG A 880 -28.03 -1.31 -3.50
C ARG A 880 -28.71 -2.65 -3.73
N MET A 881 -28.92 -3.38 -2.65
CA MET A 881 -29.64 -4.65 -2.61
C MET A 881 -31.09 -4.42 -2.17
N ARG A 882 -32.05 -4.93 -2.94
CA ARG A 882 -33.48 -4.87 -2.63
C ARG A 882 -34.05 -6.28 -2.57
N MET A 883 -34.52 -6.67 -1.40
CA MET A 883 -35.20 -7.93 -1.16
C MET A 883 -36.71 -7.68 -1.10
N TYR A 884 -37.49 -8.48 -1.84
CA TYR A 884 -38.95 -8.35 -1.88
C TYR A 884 -39.65 -9.47 -1.09
N VAL A 885 -40.92 -9.22 -0.79
CA VAL A 885 -41.83 -10.25 -0.27
C VAL A 885 -42.30 -11.14 -1.42
N PHE A 886 -42.41 -12.43 -1.14
CA PHE A 886 -42.96 -13.45 -2.01
C PHE A 886 -44.39 -13.77 -1.57
N ASP A 887 -45.36 -13.61 -2.46
CA ASP A 887 -46.78 -13.84 -2.22
C ASP A 887 -47.36 -15.05 -2.97
N VAL A 888 -46.48 -15.92 -3.45
CA VAL A 888 -46.81 -17.23 -4.04
C VAL A 888 -47.25 -18.28 -3.01
N THR A 889 -46.93 -18.11 -1.73
CA THR A 889 -47.41 -18.95 -0.63
C THR A 889 -48.34 -18.17 0.29
N ASN A 890 -49.15 -18.91 1.07
CA ASN A 890 -49.96 -18.33 2.14
C ASN A 890 -49.66 -19.04 3.48
N PRO A 891 -49.12 -18.35 4.50
CA PRO A 891 -48.72 -16.94 4.52
C PRO A 891 -47.61 -16.58 3.52
N THR A 892 -47.53 -15.28 3.18
CA THR A 892 -46.44 -14.71 2.36
C THR A 892 -45.08 -14.89 3.04
N ARG A 893 -44.00 -14.95 2.25
CA ARG A 893 -42.63 -15.21 2.73
C ARG A 893 -41.73 -14.02 2.44
N ASP A 894 -40.86 -13.66 3.37
CA ASP A 894 -39.88 -12.60 3.14
C ASP A 894 -38.62 -13.16 2.48
N GLY A 895 -38.21 -12.58 1.34
CA GLY A 895 -36.98 -12.93 0.64
C GLY A 895 -35.73 -12.80 1.52
N ALA A 896 -35.76 -11.89 2.51
CA ALA A 896 -34.65 -11.68 3.44
C ALA A 896 -34.36 -12.86 4.38
N PHE A 897 -35.24 -13.86 4.50
CA PHE A 897 -34.98 -15.09 5.26
C PHE A 897 -34.40 -16.23 4.42
N ASP A 898 -34.36 -16.11 3.09
CA ASP A 898 -33.66 -17.06 2.23
C ASP A 898 -32.24 -16.54 2.01
N ASN A 899 -31.29 -17.03 2.81
CA ASN A 899 -29.87 -16.72 2.70
C ASN A 899 -29.34 -17.02 1.29
N GLY A 900 -29.90 -18.01 0.60
CA GLY A 900 -29.56 -18.29 -0.79
C GLY A 900 -29.84 -17.10 -1.72
N VAL A 901 -30.96 -16.40 -1.54
CA VAL A 901 -31.26 -15.20 -2.32
C VAL A 901 -30.35 -14.04 -1.91
N VAL A 902 -30.09 -13.84 -0.61
CA VAL A 902 -29.16 -12.78 -0.17
C VAL A 902 -27.75 -12.99 -0.72
N TYR A 903 -27.24 -14.22 -0.71
CA TYR A 903 -25.94 -14.57 -1.28
C TYR A 903 -25.90 -14.46 -2.81
N HIS A 904 -27.01 -14.79 -3.48
CA HIS A 904 -27.16 -14.56 -4.91
C HIS A 904 -27.00 -13.06 -5.23
N GLU A 905 -27.73 -12.18 -4.54
CA GLU A 905 -27.62 -10.74 -4.77
C GLU A 905 -26.20 -10.20 -4.51
N TRP A 906 -25.53 -10.68 -3.46
CA TRP A 906 -24.12 -10.35 -3.22
C TRP A 906 -23.19 -10.87 -4.34
N GLY A 907 -23.53 -12.00 -4.96
CA GLY A 907 -22.82 -12.54 -6.12
C GLY A 907 -22.82 -11.59 -7.33
N HIS A 908 -23.91 -10.84 -7.53
CA HIS A 908 -23.98 -9.79 -8.56
C HIS A 908 -23.03 -8.62 -8.25
N GLY A 909 -22.97 -8.22 -6.98
CA GLY A 909 -22.01 -7.24 -6.48
C GLY A 909 -20.57 -7.64 -6.76
N LEU A 910 -20.20 -8.87 -6.35
CA LEU A 910 -18.87 -9.44 -6.53
C LEU A 910 -18.48 -9.54 -8.02
N SER A 911 -19.29 -10.22 -8.82
CA SER A 911 -18.96 -10.54 -10.21
C SER A 911 -18.87 -9.28 -11.07
N SER A 912 -19.74 -8.29 -10.84
CA SER A 912 -19.74 -7.01 -11.56
C SER A 912 -18.57 -6.10 -11.16
N ARG A 913 -18.13 -6.12 -9.90
CA ARG A 913 -16.94 -5.36 -9.46
C ARG A 913 -15.64 -5.99 -9.94
N LEU A 914 -15.55 -7.32 -9.97
CA LEU A 914 -14.32 -8.01 -10.38
C LEU A 914 -14.14 -8.04 -11.91
N THR A 915 -15.20 -8.32 -12.67
CA THR A 915 -15.10 -8.46 -14.13
C THR A 915 -14.82 -7.13 -14.79
N GLY A 916 -13.69 -7.02 -15.50
CA GLY A 916 -13.27 -5.75 -16.12
C GLY A 916 -12.81 -4.66 -15.13
N GLY A 917 -12.72 -4.99 -13.84
CA GLY A 917 -12.24 -4.14 -12.75
C GLY A 917 -13.29 -3.20 -12.17
N GLY A 918 -13.13 -2.85 -10.88
CA GLY A 918 -14.14 -2.18 -10.06
C GLY A 918 -14.65 -0.83 -10.55
N ARG A 919 -13.95 -0.18 -11.49
CA ARG A 919 -14.35 1.12 -12.07
C ARG A 919 -15.24 0.99 -13.30
N ASN A 920 -15.46 -0.22 -13.83
CA ASN A 920 -16.30 -0.45 -14.99
C ASN A 920 -17.34 -1.56 -14.74
N PRO A 921 -18.51 -1.23 -14.18
CA PRO A 921 -19.56 -2.23 -13.92
C PRO A 921 -20.27 -2.72 -15.19
N ASN A 922 -19.94 -2.20 -16.39
CA ASN A 922 -20.62 -2.55 -17.64
C ASN A 922 -20.12 -3.87 -18.26
N CYS A 923 -19.43 -4.69 -17.47
CA CYS A 923 -18.69 -5.85 -17.97
C CYS A 923 -19.43 -7.17 -17.85
N LEU A 924 -20.67 -7.15 -17.38
CA LEU A 924 -21.61 -8.28 -17.42
C LEU A 924 -22.98 -7.82 -17.98
N SER A 925 -22.99 -6.87 -18.91
CA SER A 925 -24.22 -6.25 -19.43
C SER A 925 -24.75 -6.92 -20.70
N GLY A 926 -23.95 -7.70 -21.42
CA GLY A 926 -24.42 -8.50 -22.55
C GLY A 926 -25.26 -9.70 -22.11
N LEU A 927 -26.14 -10.22 -22.97
CA LEU A 927 -27.05 -11.33 -22.63
C LEU A 927 -26.33 -12.57 -22.04
N LEU A 928 -25.26 -13.04 -22.69
CA LEU A 928 -24.52 -14.22 -22.21
C LEU A 928 -23.68 -13.92 -20.97
N SER A 929 -23.03 -12.76 -20.93
CA SER A 929 -22.21 -12.36 -19.79
C SER A 929 -23.05 -12.06 -18.55
N GLY A 930 -24.22 -11.42 -18.72
CA GLY A 930 -25.20 -11.19 -17.66
C GLY A 930 -25.81 -12.51 -17.19
N GLY A 931 -26.06 -13.45 -18.10
CA GLY A 931 -26.45 -14.81 -17.72
C GLY A 931 -25.36 -15.54 -16.93
N MET A 932 -24.07 -15.39 -17.26
CA MET A 932 -23.01 -15.88 -16.37
C MET A 932 -23.00 -15.16 -15.02
N GLY A 933 -23.35 -13.87 -14.98
CA GLY A 933 -23.66 -13.11 -13.75
C GLY A 933 -24.64 -13.87 -12.84
N GLU A 934 -25.82 -14.19 -13.38
CA GLU A 934 -26.83 -15.01 -12.69
C GLU A 934 -26.28 -16.38 -12.23
N GLY A 935 -25.50 -17.04 -13.09
CA GLY A 935 -24.93 -18.34 -12.79
C GLY A 935 -23.85 -18.33 -11.70
N TRP A 936 -23.01 -17.29 -11.65
CA TRP A 936 -22.06 -17.11 -10.55
C TRP A 936 -22.79 -16.81 -9.24
N SER A 937 -23.81 -15.95 -9.29
CA SER A 937 -24.64 -15.62 -8.14
C SER A 937 -25.33 -16.86 -7.55
N ASP A 938 -25.93 -17.71 -8.40
CA ASP A 938 -26.48 -18.99 -7.95
C ASP A 938 -25.41 -19.95 -7.40
N PHE A 939 -24.23 -19.99 -8.02
CA PHE A 939 -23.14 -20.83 -7.53
C PHE A 939 -22.70 -20.45 -6.11
N TRP A 940 -22.57 -19.15 -5.82
CA TRP A 940 -22.22 -18.68 -4.46
C TRP A 940 -23.31 -19.02 -3.44
N ALA A 941 -24.57 -18.81 -3.81
CA ALA A 941 -25.71 -19.20 -2.99
C ALA A 941 -25.66 -20.69 -2.65
N VAL A 942 -25.43 -21.55 -3.64
CA VAL A 942 -25.29 -23.00 -3.45
C VAL A 942 -24.08 -23.31 -2.58
N LEU A 943 -22.89 -22.81 -2.90
CA LEU A 943 -21.65 -23.15 -2.20
C LEU A 943 -21.73 -22.82 -0.69
N LEU A 944 -22.28 -21.66 -0.34
CA LEU A 944 -22.38 -21.19 1.05
C LEU A 944 -23.48 -21.90 1.86
N THR A 945 -24.51 -22.45 1.18
CA THR A 945 -25.68 -23.06 1.83
C THR A 945 -25.80 -24.57 1.61
N LEU A 946 -24.79 -25.19 0.99
CA LEU A 946 -24.71 -26.64 0.87
C LEU A 946 -24.69 -27.26 2.27
N PRO A 947 -25.49 -28.31 2.54
CA PRO A 947 -25.47 -28.96 3.84
C PRO A 947 -24.12 -29.65 4.09
N ASN A 948 -23.74 -29.81 5.35
CA ASN A 948 -22.50 -30.51 5.72
C ASN A 948 -22.47 -31.99 5.28
N THR A 949 -23.64 -32.59 5.02
CA THR A 949 -23.83 -33.95 4.48
C THR A 949 -23.83 -33.99 2.95
N ALA A 950 -23.64 -32.87 2.27
CA ALA A 950 -23.65 -32.82 0.81
C ALA A 950 -22.59 -33.75 0.21
N SER A 951 -22.95 -34.33 -0.93
CA SER A 951 -22.05 -35.13 -1.76
C SER A 951 -22.27 -34.77 -3.23
N ARG A 952 -21.43 -35.31 -4.12
CA ARG A 952 -21.60 -35.13 -5.57
C ARG A 952 -22.98 -35.52 -6.12
N TYR A 953 -23.74 -36.31 -5.38
CA TYR A 953 -25.09 -36.76 -5.74
C TYR A 953 -26.21 -35.88 -5.15
N SER A 954 -25.87 -34.88 -4.35
CA SER A 954 -26.84 -33.96 -3.79
C SER A 954 -27.46 -33.10 -4.91
N GLU A 955 -28.78 -32.94 -4.83
CA GLU A 955 -29.56 -32.10 -5.74
C GLU A 955 -30.03 -30.87 -4.97
N ILE A 956 -29.67 -29.68 -5.46
CA ILE A 956 -29.88 -28.43 -4.73
C ILE A 956 -30.94 -27.59 -5.43
N VAL A 957 -31.93 -27.18 -4.65
CA VAL A 957 -33.07 -26.38 -5.12
C VAL A 957 -32.98 -24.98 -4.54
N VAL A 958 -32.85 -23.96 -5.40
CA VAL A 958 -32.80 -22.57 -4.97
C VAL A 958 -34.21 -22.00 -4.75
N GLY A 959 -34.42 -21.23 -3.68
CA GLY A 959 -35.67 -20.51 -3.40
C GLY A 959 -36.83 -21.36 -2.91
N ARG A 960 -36.58 -22.59 -2.42
CA ARG A 960 -37.63 -23.54 -2.01
C ARG A 960 -38.53 -23.00 -0.91
N TYR A 961 -37.96 -22.31 0.07
CA TYR A 961 -38.70 -21.71 1.19
C TYR A 961 -39.70 -20.65 0.72
N LEU A 962 -39.32 -19.86 -0.28
CA LEU A 962 -40.10 -18.74 -0.79
C LEU A 962 -41.31 -19.19 -1.61
N VAL A 963 -41.16 -20.27 -2.40
CA VAL A 963 -42.21 -20.75 -3.31
C VAL A 963 -42.96 -22.00 -2.83
N GLY A 964 -42.54 -22.60 -1.71
CA GLY A 964 -43.21 -23.75 -1.10
C GLY A 964 -43.20 -25.03 -1.95
N GLY A 965 -42.24 -25.18 -2.88
CA GLY A 965 -42.27 -26.23 -3.90
C GLY A 965 -40.94 -26.52 -4.59
N GLN A 966 -40.95 -26.59 -5.93
CA GLN A 966 -39.82 -27.03 -6.77
C GLN A 966 -38.65 -26.03 -6.88
N GLY A 967 -38.71 -24.90 -6.17
CA GLY A 967 -37.74 -23.82 -6.26
C GLY A 967 -38.03 -22.83 -7.39
N ILE A 968 -37.14 -21.86 -7.55
CA ILE A 968 -37.29 -20.78 -8.54
C ILE A 968 -36.64 -21.11 -9.88
N ARG A 969 -35.71 -22.06 -9.94
CA ARG A 969 -34.97 -22.49 -11.16
C ARG A 969 -35.68 -23.68 -11.84
N ARG A 970 -35.42 -23.92 -13.14
CA ARG A 970 -36.14 -24.95 -13.92
C ARG A 970 -35.76 -26.37 -13.50
N TYR A 971 -34.49 -26.56 -13.15
CA TYR A 971 -33.97 -27.84 -12.67
C TYR A 971 -33.17 -27.65 -11.38
N PRO A 972 -33.14 -28.64 -10.48
CA PRO A 972 -32.17 -28.67 -9.39
C PRO A 972 -30.74 -28.64 -9.94
N TYR A 973 -29.81 -27.98 -9.24
CA TYR A 973 -28.39 -28.14 -9.53
C TYR A 973 -27.95 -29.54 -9.11
N SER A 974 -27.44 -30.30 -10.08
CA SER A 974 -27.12 -31.71 -9.91
C SER A 974 -26.03 -32.11 -10.87
N THR A 975 -25.15 -33.04 -10.45
CA THR A 975 -24.18 -33.68 -11.35
C THR A 975 -24.82 -34.78 -12.22
N ASN A 976 -26.11 -35.09 -12.00
CA ASN A 976 -26.85 -36.06 -12.81
C ASN A 976 -27.48 -35.35 -14.02
N THR A 977 -27.05 -35.74 -15.23
CA THR A 977 -27.54 -35.17 -16.49
C THR A 977 -29.00 -35.54 -16.79
N ASN A 978 -29.58 -36.52 -16.09
CA ASN A 978 -31.01 -36.81 -16.18
C ASN A 978 -31.86 -35.87 -15.32
N THR A 979 -31.33 -35.42 -14.18
CA THR A 979 -32.01 -34.45 -13.31
C THR A 979 -31.90 -33.04 -13.90
N ASN A 980 -30.73 -32.68 -14.39
CA ASN A 980 -30.47 -31.40 -15.01
C ASN A 980 -29.79 -31.64 -16.38
N PRO A 981 -30.51 -31.50 -17.50
CA PRO A 981 -30.01 -31.85 -18.83
C PRO A 981 -29.23 -30.73 -19.52
N TYR A 982 -28.95 -29.61 -18.85
CA TYR A 982 -28.28 -28.48 -19.51
C TYR A 982 -26.87 -28.81 -19.98
N THR A 983 -26.60 -28.41 -21.23
CA THR A 983 -25.29 -28.41 -21.91
C THR A 983 -25.09 -27.07 -22.62
N TYR A 984 -23.88 -26.83 -23.13
CA TYR A 984 -23.50 -25.59 -23.80
C TYR A 984 -24.43 -25.22 -24.98
N SER A 985 -24.90 -26.21 -25.74
CA SER A 985 -25.79 -26.01 -26.90
C SER A 985 -27.17 -25.45 -26.57
N TRP A 986 -27.64 -25.59 -25.34
CA TRP A 986 -28.90 -24.99 -24.91
C TRP A 986 -28.90 -23.47 -25.05
N LEU A 987 -27.72 -22.82 -24.92
CA LEU A 987 -27.57 -21.37 -25.08
C LEU A 987 -28.05 -20.85 -26.43
N SER A 988 -28.11 -21.70 -27.47
CA SER A 988 -28.64 -21.33 -28.78
C SER A 988 -30.14 -21.00 -28.79
N SER A 989 -30.87 -21.46 -27.78
CA SER A 989 -32.34 -21.34 -27.67
C SER A 989 -32.80 -20.42 -26.54
N LEU A 990 -31.90 -19.96 -25.68
CA LEU A 990 -32.21 -19.15 -24.51
C LEU A 990 -32.02 -17.66 -24.81
N ASN A 991 -32.94 -16.83 -24.32
CA ASN A 991 -32.92 -15.38 -24.53
C ASN A 991 -33.09 -14.56 -23.25
N GLU A 992 -32.98 -15.22 -22.09
CA GLU A 992 -33.20 -14.67 -20.76
C GLU A 992 -32.00 -15.03 -19.86
N VAL A 993 -31.56 -14.08 -19.03
CA VAL A 993 -30.29 -14.20 -18.28
C VAL A 993 -30.33 -15.26 -17.18
N HIS A 994 -31.45 -15.43 -16.48
CA HIS A 994 -31.55 -16.46 -15.44
C HIS A 994 -31.54 -17.87 -16.06
N ASP A 995 -32.25 -18.07 -17.17
CA ASP A 995 -32.21 -19.34 -17.91
C ASP A 995 -30.77 -19.67 -18.38
N ILE A 996 -30.04 -18.67 -18.88
CA ILE A 996 -28.62 -18.82 -19.26
C ILE A 996 -27.75 -19.10 -18.02
N GLY A 997 -28.02 -18.45 -16.90
CA GLY A 997 -27.30 -18.63 -15.64
C GLY A 997 -27.44 -20.02 -15.06
N GLU A 998 -28.60 -20.67 -15.24
CA GLU A 998 -28.77 -22.06 -14.83
C GLU A 998 -27.81 -23.00 -15.56
N VAL A 999 -27.55 -22.77 -16.85
CA VAL A 999 -26.55 -23.53 -17.61
C VAL A 999 -25.17 -23.31 -17.00
N TRP A 1000 -24.77 -22.05 -16.74
CA TRP A 1000 -23.46 -21.73 -16.19
C TRP A 1000 -23.24 -22.31 -14.78
N CYS A 1001 -24.18 -22.10 -13.85
CA CYS A 1001 -24.09 -22.61 -12.48
C CYS A 1001 -24.02 -24.15 -12.47
N THR A 1002 -24.81 -24.82 -13.32
CA THR A 1002 -24.78 -26.28 -13.44
C THR A 1002 -23.39 -26.78 -13.86
N ILE A 1003 -22.73 -26.07 -14.77
CA ILE A 1003 -21.35 -26.39 -15.20
C ILE A 1003 -20.35 -26.18 -14.06
N LEU A 1004 -20.45 -25.07 -13.34
CA LEU A 1004 -19.60 -24.81 -12.18
C LEU A 1004 -19.83 -25.84 -11.07
N TYR A 1005 -21.06 -26.32 -10.88
CA TYR A 1005 -21.40 -27.39 -9.92
C TYR A 1005 -20.70 -28.72 -10.25
N GLU A 1006 -20.58 -29.07 -11.53
CA GLU A 1006 -19.79 -30.22 -11.97
C GLU A 1006 -18.30 -30.04 -11.64
N VAL A 1007 -17.76 -28.86 -11.95
CA VAL A 1007 -16.34 -28.56 -11.67
C VAL A 1007 -16.05 -28.58 -10.18
N LEU A 1008 -16.93 -28.02 -9.35
CA LEU A 1008 -16.83 -28.05 -7.89
C LEU A 1008 -16.65 -29.47 -7.39
N TRP A 1009 -17.56 -30.38 -7.76
CA TRP A 1009 -17.49 -31.76 -7.28
C TRP A 1009 -16.27 -32.51 -7.81
N ASN A 1010 -15.86 -32.28 -9.06
CA ASN A 1010 -14.63 -32.87 -9.58
C ASN A 1010 -13.38 -32.39 -8.80
N ILE A 1011 -13.33 -31.12 -8.39
CA ILE A 1011 -12.23 -30.57 -7.59
C ILE A 1011 -12.29 -31.11 -6.15
N VAL A 1012 -13.49 -31.27 -5.58
CA VAL A 1012 -13.70 -31.92 -4.28
C VAL A 1012 -13.27 -33.39 -4.32
N ASP A 1013 -13.51 -34.11 -5.42
CA ASP A 1013 -13.05 -35.49 -5.58
C ASP A 1013 -11.50 -35.59 -5.59
N VAL A 1014 -10.80 -34.52 -6.01
CA VAL A 1014 -9.32 -34.44 -5.97
C VAL A 1014 -8.77 -34.11 -4.58
N SER A 1015 -9.40 -33.17 -3.85
CA SER A 1015 -8.79 -32.57 -2.64
C SER A 1015 -9.63 -32.69 -1.37
N GLY A 1016 -10.78 -33.36 -1.45
CA GLY A 1016 -11.73 -33.52 -0.35
C GLY A 1016 -12.57 -32.27 -0.07
N TRP A 1017 -13.56 -32.43 0.80
CA TRP A 1017 -14.54 -31.42 1.17
C TRP A 1017 -14.17 -30.71 2.48
N LEU A 1018 -14.33 -29.39 2.51
CA LEU A 1018 -14.35 -28.60 3.74
C LEU A 1018 -15.79 -28.36 4.17
N ASN A 1019 -16.08 -28.56 5.45
CA ASN A 1019 -17.41 -28.25 6.00
C ASN A 1019 -17.75 -26.76 5.75
N PRO A 1020 -18.95 -26.44 5.23
CA PRO A 1020 -19.43 -25.07 5.03
C PRO A 1020 -19.19 -24.13 6.21
N SER A 1021 -19.34 -24.63 7.46
CA SER A 1021 -19.13 -23.82 8.67
C SER A 1021 -17.72 -23.25 8.80
N ASN A 1022 -16.75 -23.90 8.14
CA ASN A 1022 -15.33 -23.52 8.17
C ASN A 1022 -14.91 -22.82 6.87
N LEU A 1023 -15.84 -22.63 5.94
CA LEU A 1023 -15.52 -22.14 4.61
C LEU A 1023 -15.10 -20.66 4.62
N ILE A 1024 -15.61 -19.85 5.56
CA ILE A 1024 -15.28 -18.42 5.72
C ILE A 1024 -13.77 -18.19 5.87
N THR A 1025 -13.09 -19.00 6.69
CA THR A 1025 -11.64 -18.91 6.93
C THR A 1025 -10.86 -20.03 6.24
N GLY A 1026 -11.53 -20.80 5.39
CA GLY A 1026 -11.02 -22.03 4.78
C GLY A 1026 -9.99 -21.85 3.67
N LYS A 1027 -9.67 -20.60 3.29
CA LYS A 1027 -8.65 -20.31 2.28
C LYS A 1027 -7.32 -20.94 2.70
N TYR A 1028 -6.71 -21.71 1.80
CA TYR A 1028 -5.50 -22.51 2.05
C TYR A 1028 -5.67 -23.78 2.91
N SER A 1029 -6.90 -24.20 3.21
CA SER A 1029 -7.16 -25.52 3.82
C SER A 1029 -6.73 -26.70 2.92
N GLY A 1030 -6.47 -26.44 1.63
CA GLY A 1030 -6.15 -27.44 0.62
C GLY A 1030 -7.34 -28.34 0.28
N LYS A 1031 -8.56 -27.92 0.61
CA LYS A 1031 -9.81 -28.62 0.31
C LYS A 1031 -10.45 -28.07 -0.96
N GLY A 1032 -11.06 -28.94 -1.74
CA GLY A 1032 -11.46 -28.66 -3.11
C GLY A 1032 -12.50 -27.54 -3.25
N ASN A 1033 -13.48 -27.46 -2.36
CA ASN A 1033 -14.50 -26.40 -2.40
C ASN A 1033 -13.94 -25.02 -2.02
N ALA A 1034 -13.01 -24.94 -1.07
CA ALA A 1034 -12.29 -23.70 -0.75
C ALA A 1034 -11.33 -23.29 -1.89
N ASP A 1035 -10.59 -24.24 -2.43
CA ASP A 1035 -9.68 -23.97 -3.55
C ASP A 1035 -10.45 -23.51 -4.79
N PHE A 1036 -11.60 -24.11 -5.09
CA PHE A 1036 -12.44 -23.69 -6.22
C PHE A 1036 -13.05 -22.30 -6.02
N ALA A 1037 -13.46 -21.92 -4.81
CA ALA A 1037 -13.89 -20.56 -4.52
C ALA A 1037 -12.78 -19.54 -4.85
N SER A 1038 -11.53 -19.85 -4.50
CA SER A 1038 -10.36 -19.02 -4.84
C SER A 1038 -10.15 -18.93 -6.36
N ILE A 1039 -10.31 -20.05 -7.07
CA ILE A 1039 -10.20 -20.11 -8.54
C ILE A 1039 -11.26 -19.24 -9.20
N LEU A 1040 -12.52 -19.29 -8.74
CA LEU A 1040 -13.59 -18.51 -9.37
C LEU A 1040 -13.42 -17.00 -9.17
N ILE A 1041 -13.08 -16.56 -7.96
CA ILE A 1041 -12.81 -15.14 -7.68
C ILE A 1041 -11.62 -14.65 -8.50
N GLN A 1042 -10.55 -15.45 -8.62
CA GLN A 1042 -9.41 -15.09 -9.46
C GLN A 1042 -9.76 -15.15 -10.96
N GLY A 1043 -10.62 -16.08 -11.39
CA GLY A 1043 -11.11 -16.18 -12.76
C GLY A 1043 -11.88 -14.95 -13.19
N MET A 1044 -12.76 -14.42 -12.32
CA MET A 1044 -13.48 -13.17 -12.56
C MET A 1044 -12.54 -11.97 -12.70
N LYS A 1045 -11.41 -11.95 -11.97
CA LYS A 1045 -10.38 -10.91 -12.13
C LYS A 1045 -9.59 -11.04 -13.44
N ASN A 1046 -9.42 -12.27 -13.92
CA ASN A 1046 -8.64 -12.58 -15.12
C ASN A 1046 -9.43 -12.37 -16.41
N GLN A 1047 -10.74 -12.59 -16.38
CA GLN A 1047 -11.58 -12.63 -17.59
C GLN A 1047 -11.79 -11.22 -18.19
N PRO A 1048 -11.99 -11.13 -19.53
CA PRO A 1048 -12.24 -9.85 -20.19
C PRO A 1048 -13.62 -9.29 -19.82
N CYS A 1049 -13.84 -8.01 -20.18
CA CYS A 1049 -15.14 -7.38 -20.08
C CYS A 1049 -16.14 -8.02 -21.06
N ASN A 1050 -17.37 -8.29 -20.60
CA ASN A 1050 -18.42 -9.04 -21.31
C ASN A 1050 -17.90 -10.36 -21.92
N PRO A 1051 -17.39 -11.28 -21.09
CA PRO A 1051 -16.77 -12.50 -21.57
C PRO A 1051 -17.81 -13.42 -22.22
N THR A 1052 -17.38 -14.24 -23.17
CA THR A 1052 -18.12 -15.44 -23.58
C THR A 1052 -17.92 -16.55 -22.54
N PHE A 1053 -18.79 -17.56 -22.56
CA PHE A 1053 -18.65 -18.77 -21.73
C PHE A 1053 -17.28 -19.43 -21.86
N LEU A 1054 -16.74 -19.53 -23.08
CA LEU A 1054 -15.41 -20.12 -23.31
C LEU A 1054 -14.29 -19.23 -22.76
N GLN A 1055 -14.42 -17.91 -22.86
CA GLN A 1055 -13.44 -16.99 -22.25
C GLN A 1055 -13.46 -17.06 -20.71
N ALA A 1056 -14.65 -17.15 -20.10
CA ALA A 1056 -14.78 -17.34 -18.65
C ALA A 1056 -14.22 -18.71 -18.20
N ARG A 1057 -14.45 -19.78 -18.97
CA ARG A 1057 -13.82 -21.09 -18.75
C ARG A 1057 -12.29 -20.99 -18.79
N ASP A 1058 -11.75 -20.33 -19.81
CA ASP A 1058 -10.30 -20.22 -19.98
C ASP A 1058 -9.67 -19.38 -18.86
N ALA A 1059 -10.36 -18.33 -18.39
CA ALA A 1059 -9.94 -17.56 -17.22
C ALA A 1059 -9.91 -18.39 -15.92
N ILE A 1060 -10.81 -19.37 -15.77
CA ILE A 1060 -10.80 -20.34 -14.66
C ILE A 1060 -9.57 -21.26 -14.73
N PHE A 1061 -9.15 -21.67 -15.94
CA PHE A 1061 -7.89 -22.42 -16.10
C PHE A 1061 -6.66 -21.59 -15.75
N ASP A 1062 -6.64 -20.32 -16.16
CA ASP A 1062 -5.56 -19.40 -15.80
C ASP A 1062 -5.50 -19.18 -14.29
N ALA A 1063 -6.65 -19.08 -13.62
CA ALA A 1063 -6.72 -19.00 -12.17
C ALA A 1063 -6.17 -20.24 -11.46
N ASP A 1064 -6.53 -21.46 -11.89
CA ASP A 1064 -5.95 -22.71 -11.37
C ASP A 1064 -4.43 -22.78 -11.60
N ARG A 1065 -3.97 -22.33 -12.78
CA ARG A 1065 -2.54 -22.22 -13.06
C ARG A 1065 -1.82 -21.26 -12.10
N MET A 1066 -2.40 -20.09 -11.87
CA MET A 1066 -1.80 -19.06 -11.02
C MET A 1066 -1.76 -19.47 -9.54
N LEU A 1067 -2.85 -20.03 -9.04
CA LEU A 1067 -3.01 -20.29 -7.60
C LEU A 1067 -2.50 -21.66 -7.18
N PHE A 1068 -2.67 -22.67 -8.05
CA PHE A 1068 -2.45 -24.08 -7.69
C PHE A 1068 -1.56 -24.80 -8.71
N ASN A 1069 -0.84 -24.06 -9.57
CA ASN A 1069 0.08 -24.60 -10.57
C ASN A 1069 -0.58 -25.69 -11.43
N SER A 1070 -1.83 -25.45 -11.84
CA SER A 1070 -2.63 -26.36 -12.68
C SER A 1070 -2.95 -27.73 -12.05
N LYS A 1071 -2.95 -27.82 -10.71
CA LYS A 1071 -3.33 -29.03 -9.96
C LYS A 1071 -4.71 -29.57 -10.37
N TYR A 1072 -5.67 -28.68 -10.64
CA TYR A 1072 -7.06 -29.06 -10.92
C TYR A 1072 -7.40 -29.12 -12.40
N ARG A 1073 -6.43 -28.92 -13.30
CA ARG A 1073 -6.63 -28.84 -14.75
C ARG A 1073 -7.46 -29.99 -15.33
N CYS A 1074 -7.20 -31.24 -14.93
CA CYS A 1074 -7.97 -32.40 -15.39
C CYS A 1074 -9.42 -32.36 -14.88
N ALA A 1075 -9.63 -32.04 -13.60
CA ALA A 1075 -10.95 -31.96 -12.97
C ALA A 1075 -11.81 -30.86 -13.61
N ILE A 1076 -11.21 -29.70 -13.88
CA ILE A 1076 -11.84 -28.55 -14.54
C ILE A 1076 -12.23 -28.93 -15.98
N TRP A 1077 -11.31 -29.48 -16.79
CA TRP A 1077 -11.63 -29.92 -18.14
C TRP A 1077 -12.76 -30.95 -18.18
N THR A 1078 -12.72 -31.94 -17.28
CA THR A 1078 -13.73 -33.00 -17.21
C THR A 1078 -15.12 -32.42 -16.88
N GLY A 1079 -15.20 -31.43 -15.98
CA GLY A 1079 -16.47 -30.79 -15.62
C GLY A 1079 -17.06 -29.98 -16.77
N PHE A 1080 -16.26 -29.13 -17.40
CA PHE A 1080 -16.69 -28.36 -18.57
C PHE A 1080 -17.06 -29.26 -19.76
N ALA A 1081 -16.22 -30.25 -20.09
CA ALA A 1081 -16.47 -31.16 -21.20
C ALA A 1081 -17.75 -31.98 -21.01
N LYS A 1082 -18.03 -32.47 -19.79
CA LYS A 1082 -19.27 -33.22 -19.49
C LYS A 1082 -20.54 -32.45 -19.85
N ARG A 1083 -20.47 -31.12 -19.86
CA ARG A 1083 -21.58 -30.21 -20.17
C ARG A 1083 -21.42 -29.52 -21.53
N GLY A 1084 -20.64 -30.09 -22.44
CA GLY A 1084 -20.50 -29.63 -23.82
C GLY A 1084 -19.48 -28.51 -24.05
N MET A 1085 -18.69 -28.12 -23.04
CA MET A 1085 -17.65 -27.08 -23.13
C MET A 1085 -16.23 -27.66 -23.22
N GLY A 1086 -16.06 -28.71 -24.02
CA GLY A 1086 -14.79 -29.40 -24.28
C GLY A 1086 -13.82 -28.61 -25.18
N THR A 1087 -12.72 -29.25 -25.55
CA THR A 1087 -11.59 -28.59 -26.26
C THR A 1087 -11.97 -27.93 -27.58
N ASN A 1088 -12.93 -28.50 -28.30
CA ASN A 1088 -13.34 -28.05 -29.63
C ASN A 1088 -14.69 -27.32 -29.62
N ALA A 1089 -15.22 -26.96 -28.44
CA ALA A 1089 -16.46 -26.20 -28.33
C ALA A 1089 -16.34 -24.85 -29.05
N GLN A 1090 -17.40 -24.42 -29.75
CA GLN A 1090 -17.38 -23.21 -30.57
C GLN A 1090 -18.48 -22.23 -30.16
N SER A 1091 -18.12 -20.97 -29.91
CA SER A 1091 -19.08 -19.93 -29.50
C SER A 1091 -20.03 -19.45 -30.60
N ALA A 1092 -19.69 -19.63 -31.88
CA ALA A 1092 -20.52 -19.12 -32.98
C ALA A 1092 -21.89 -19.81 -33.08
N PHE A 1093 -21.97 -21.08 -32.69
CA PHE A 1093 -23.20 -21.89 -32.77
C PHE A 1093 -23.51 -22.65 -31.47
N PHE A 1094 -22.75 -22.39 -30.41
CA PHE A 1094 -22.82 -23.14 -29.14
C PHE A 1094 -22.73 -24.65 -29.35
N ALA A 1095 -21.87 -25.11 -30.27
CA ALA A 1095 -21.75 -26.53 -30.54
C ALA A 1095 -21.12 -27.25 -29.35
N ASP A 1096 -21.82 -28.28 -28.83
CA ASP A 1096 -21.32 -29.12 -27.75
C ASP A 1096 -20.07 -29.89 -28.21
N ASP A 1097 -19.04 -29.87 -27.37
CA ASP A 1097 -17.89 -30.77 -27.47
C ASP A 1097 -17.67 -31.42 -26.10
N PHE A 1098 -17.56 -32.75 -26.09
CA PHE A 1098 -17.38 -33.53 -24.86
C PHE A 1098 -15.94 -34.02 -24.69
N SER A 1099 -15.01 -33.55 -25.55
CA SER A 1099 -13.62 -33.98 -25.53
C SER A 1099 -12.81 -33.28 -24.44
N VAL A 1100 -11.90 -34.04 -23.83
CA VAL A 1100 -10.90 -33.57 -22.85
C VAL A 1100 -9.52 -33.65 -23.51
N PRO A 1101 -8.62 -32.66 -23.37
CA PRO A 1101 -7.29 -32.75 -23.98
C PRO A 1101 -6.51 -33.92 -23.39
N THR A 1102 -5.91 -34.75 -24.24
CA THR A 1102 -5.14 -35.94 -23.80
C THR A 1102 -3.98 -35.59 -22.86
N THR A 1103 -3.43 -34.39 -22.98
CA THR A 1103 -2.35 -33.86 -22.12
C THR A 1103 -2.85 -33.28 -20.78
N ALA A 1104 -4.16 -33.06 -20.61
CA ALA A 1104 -4.71 -32.42 -19.42
C ALA A 1104 -4.77 -33.31 -18.18
N CYS A 1105 -4.78 -34.64 -18.36
CA CYS A 1105 -4.94 -35.63 -17.29
C CYS A 1105 -3.70 -36.52 -17.09
N VAL A 1106 -2.55 -36.13 -17.66
CA VAL A 1106 -1.29 -36.86 -17.48
C VAL A 1106 -0.58 -36.33 -16.24
N SER A 1107 -0.33 -37.20 -15.25
CA SER A 1107 0.42 -36.85 -14.04
C SER A 1107 1.84 -36.41 -14.41
N SER A 1108 2.23 -35.21 -13.97
CA SER A 1108 3.52 -34.59 -14.26
C SER A 1108 4.70 -35.34 -13.63
N GLY A 1109 5.29 -36.25 -14.41
CA GLY A 1109 6.66 -36.71 -14.23
C GLY A 1109 7.56 -36.09 -15.30
N SER A 1110 8.47 -35.20 -14.89
CA SER A 1110 9.72 -34.81 -15.56
C SER A 1110 9.69 -34.11 -16.94
N THR A 1111 10.51 -33.05 -17.01
CA THR A 1111 11.34 -32.53 -18.12
C THR A 1111 10.78 -31.67 -19.30
N THR A 1112 11.35 -30.45 -19.35
CA THR A 1112 11.93 -29.67 -20.48
C THR A 1112 11.08 -29.06 -21.60
N THR A 1113 11.09 -27.72 -21.60
CA THR A 1113 11.28 -26.75 -22.70
C THR A 1113 11.00 -27.15 -24.16
N SER A 1114 10.07 -26.42 -24.82
CA SER A 1114 10.35 -25.68 -26.07
C SER A 1114 9.25 -24.66 -26.38
N TYR A 1115 9.63 -23.43 -26.72
CA TYR A 1115 8.75 -22.39 -27.26
C TYR A 1115 8.48 -22.63 -28.76
N GLY A 1116 7.22 -22.51 -29.19
CA GLY A 1116 6.80 -22.61 -30.59
C GLY A 1116 5.76 -21.55 -30.96
N THR A 1117 6.26 -20.53 -31.68
CA THR A 1117 5.69 -19.71 -32.77
C THR A 1117 4.17 -19.45 -32.86
N ILE A 1118 3.81 -18.16 -32.81
CA ILE A 1118 2.49 -17.59 -33.13
C ILE A 1118 2.31 -17.49 -34.66
N SER A 1119 1.14 -17.90 -35.16
CA SER A 1119 0.65 -17.53 -36.50
C SER A 1119 -0.55 -16.59 -36.36
N THR A 1120 -0.41 -15.41 -36.96
CA THR A 1120 -1.40 -14.32 -37.06
C THR A 1120 -2.39 -14.56 -38.20
N SER A 1121 -3.68 -14.35 -37.96
CA SER A 1121 -4.68 -14.14 -39.01
C SER A 1121 -5.38 -12.79 -38.83
N THR A 1122 -5.13 -11.91 -39.79
CA THR A 1122 -5.80 -10.64 -40.13
C THR A 1122 -7.30 -10.78 -40.38
N VAL A 1123 -8.03 -9.70 -40.11
CA VAL A 1123 -9.26 -9.12 -40.74
C VAL A 1123 -9.80 -8.13 -39.69
N SER A 1124 -10.41 -6.96 -39.94
CA SER A 1124 -10.53 -6.01 -41.04
C SER A 1124 -11.42 -4.91 -40.48
N SER A 1125 -11.09 -3.64 -40.70
CA SER A 1125 -11.81 -2.48 -40.14
C SER A 1125 -13.13 -2.17 -40.84
N THR A 1126 -14.15 -1.76 -40.09
CA THR A 1126 -15.32 -1.02 -40.63
C THR A 1126 -15.48 0.31 -39.88
N LYS A 1127 -15.57 1.39 -40.66
CA LYS A 1127 -15.64 2.81 -40.26
C LYS A 1127 -17.08 3.31 -40.01
N SER A 1128 -17.13 4.46 -39.33
CA SER A 1128 -18.18 5.51 -39.32
C SER A 1128 -19.25 5.34 -38.23
N SER A 1129 -19.72 6.35 -37.51
CA SER A 1129 -19.82 7.79 -37.81
C SER A 1129 -19.90 8.65 -36.54
N SER A 1130 -19.33 9.85 -36.63
CA SER A 1130 -19.42 10.97 -35.67
C SER A 1130 -20.81 11.62 -35.64
N GLN A 1131 -21.28 12.00 -34.45
CA GLN A 1131 -22.28 13.07 -34.28
C GLN A 1131 -21.82 14.07 -33.21
N THR A 1132 -21.93 15.34 -33.56
CA THR A 1132 -21.48 16.53 -32.85
C THR A 1132 -22.69 17.29 -32.31
N THR A 1133 -22.69 17.69 -31.04
CA THR A 1133 -23.46 18.85 -30.48
C THR A 1133 -23.03 19.04 -29.02
N SER A 1134 -22.30 20.09 -28.65
CA SER A 1134 -22.72 21.46 -28.32
C SER A 1134 -22.57 21.73 -26.81
N THR A 1135 -21.69 22.67 -26.50
CA THR A 1135 -21.26 23.15 -25.18
C THR A 1135 -22.35 23.88 -24.40
N SER A 1136 -22.39 23.68 -23.07
CA SER A 1136 -22.73 24.75 -22.11
C SER A 1136 -21.73 24.74 -20.94
N ARG A 1137 -21.28 25.94 -20.58
CA ARG A 1137 -20.14 26.23 -19.71
C ARG A 1137 -20.68 26.65 -18.34
N ALA A 1138 -20.45 25.85 -17.29
CA ALA A 1138 -20.65 26.27 -15.90
C ALA A 1138 -19.29 26.35 -15.20
N LYS A 1139 -18.94 27.55 -14.73
CA LYS A 1139 -17.78 27.84 -13.87
C LYS A 1139 -18.01 27.18 -12.51
N ALA A 1140 -17.15 26.25 -12.11
CA ALA A 1140 -17.05 25.76 -10.73
C ALA A 1140 -15.63 26.02 -10.21
N THR A 1141 -15.56 26.78 -9.12
CA THR A 1141 -14.36 27.06 -8.33
C THR A 1141 -13.95 25.79 -7.55
N PRO A 1142 -12.67 25.39 -7.48
CA PRO A 1142 -12.28 24.16 -6.80
C PRO A 1142 -12.20 24.33 -5.27
N SER A 1143 -12.72 23.33 -4.56
CA SER A 1143 -12.69 23.16 -3.10
C SER A 1143 -11.31 22.66 -2.61
N PRO A 1144 -10.88 22.97 -1.36
CA PRO A 1144 -9.55 22.63 -0.81
C PRO A 1144 -9.23 21.12 -0.68
N THR A 1145 -10.21 20.24 -0.90
CA THR A 1145 -10.13 18.79 -0.67
C THR A 1145 -9.13 18.07 -1.58
N VAL A 1146 -8.95 18.55 -2.80
CA VAL A 1146 -8.09 17.92 -3.82
C VAL A 1146 -6.59 17.99 -3.46
N PHE A 1147 -6.20 18.93 -2.60
CA PHE A 1147 -4.82 19.09 -2.11
C PHE A 1147 -4.44 18.02 -1.07
N VAL A 1148 -5.41 17.60 -0.25
CA VAL A 1148 -5.20 16.62 0.82
C VAL A 1148 -5.12 15.21 0.25
N GLU A 1149 -5.93 14.91 -0.78
CA GLU A 1149 -5.87 13.65 -1.53
C GLU A 1149 -4.54 13.47 -2.28
N ALA A 1150 -4.02 14.54 -2.88
CA ALA A 1150 -2.71 14.59 -3.51
C ALA A 1150 -1.55 14.30 -2.53
N LEU A 1151 -1.60 14.87 -1.31
CA LEU A 1151 -0.64 14.60 -0.24
C LEU A 1151 -0.76 13.15 0.26
N GLY A 1152 -1.99 12.63 0.36
CA GLY A 1152 -2.29 11.26 0.79
C GLY A 1152 -1.75 10.20 -0.18
N ILE A 1153 -1.84 10.43 -1.49
CA ILE A 1153 -1.30 9.52 -2.52
C ILE A 1153 0.23 9.47 -2.46
N VAL A 1154 0.90 10.60 -2.22
CA VAL A 1154 2.36 10.67 -2.07
C VAL A 1154 2.81 9.96 -0.80
N VAL A 1155 2.12 10.19 0.33
CA VAL A 1155 2.43 9.53 1.61
C VAL A 1155 2.13 8.03 1.55
N ALA A 1156 1.07 7.60 0.86
CA ALA A 1156 0.75 6.19 0.64
C ALA A 1156 1.76 5.50 -0.29
N ALA A 1157 2.26 6.17 -1.33
CA ALA A 1157 3.35 5.67 -2.17
C ALA A 1157 4.65 5.50 -1.36
N PHE A 1158 4.94 6.39 -0.41
CA PHE A 1158 6.10 6.28 0.48
C PHE A 1158 5.94 5.26 1.60
N LEU A 1159 4.73 5.07 2.12
CA LEU A 1159 4.42 4.03 3.11
C LEU A 1159 4.44 2.62 2.48
N ASN A 1160 4.03 2.48 1.21
CA ASN A 1160 4.14 1.22 0.48
C ASN A 1160 5.61 0.84 0.18
N VAL A 1161 6.49 1.81 -0.08
CA VAL A 1161 7.95 1.56 -0.17
C VAL A 1161 8.51 1.10 1.18
N ARG A 1162 8.05 1.68 2.29
CA ARG A 1162 8.41 1.25 3.66
C ARG A 1162 7.93 -0.18 3.97
N GLN A 1163 6.70 -0.54 3.60
CA GLN A 1163 6.17 -1.89 3.77
C GLN A 1163 6.86 -2.90 2.84
N THR A 1164 7.18 -2.53 1.61
CA THR A 1164 7.90 -3.38 0.66
C THR A 1164 9.33 -3.63 1.12
N LEU A 1165 10.01 -2.62 1.67
CA LEU A 1165 11.32 -2.80 2.29
C LEU A 1165 11.27 -3.61 3.59
N CYS A 1166 10.27 -3.39 4.46
CA CYS A 1166 10.12 -4.20 5.68
C CYS A 1166 9.85 -5.67 5.37
N HIS A 1167 9.03 -5.99 4.35
CA HIS A 1167 8.78 -7.38 3.95
C HIS A 1167 9.98 -8.01 3.23
N PHE A 1168 10.70 -7.25 2.40
CA PHE A 1168 11.94 -7.71 1.76
C PHE A 1168 13.07 -7.94 2.78
N LEU A 1169 13.12 -7.14 3.85
CA LEU A 1169 14.05 -7.29 4.97
C LEU A 1169 13.68 -8.43 5.92
N LEU A 1170 12.38 -8.70 6.13
CA LEU A 1170 11.91 -9.88 6.86
C LEU A 1170 12.20 -11.18 6.08
N ALA A 1171 12.08 -11.15 4.74
CA ALA A 1171 12.37 -12.29 3.88
C ALA A 1171 13.86 -12.62 3.76
N LEU A 1172 14.77 -11.69 4.09
CA LEU A 1172 16.23 -11.91 4.16
C LEU A 1172 16.70 -12.31 5.57
N ARG A 1173 15.78 -12.37 6.56
CA ARG A 1173 16.05 -12.79 7.95
C ARG A 1173 15.59 -14.23 8.26
N ILE A 1174 14.93 -14.88 7.30
CA ILE A 1174 14.71 -16.33 7.20
C ILE A 1174 15.78 -16.87 6.27
#